data_AF-A0A2E9I4I7-F1
#
_entry.id   AF-A0A2E9I4I7-F1
#
_cell.length_a   1.000
_cell.length_b   1.000
_cell.length_c   1.000
_cell.angle_alpha   90.00
_cell.angle_beta   90.00
_cell.angle_gamma   90.00
#
_symmetry.space_group_name_H-M   'P 1'
#
loop_
_entity.id
_entity.type
_entity.pdbx_description
1 polymer ?
#
loop_
_entity_poly.entity_id
_entity_poly.type
_entity_poly.pdbx_seq_one_letter_code
_entity_poly.pdbx_strand_id
1 'polypeptide(L)'
;MGDTVCGGYSPAAGMPRSADNVSRAKQDRTPEMTTTASDLERYMLDLINADRATQGLEPLLLELNLNTSAQAHSDWMVATDTFDHEGVGGSNPTDRMRAADMDLSGTWRSAENIAAVSVSGTSSYYDEVDRLHTNLMNSPDHYANLMDPRLTVIGIGISLGPLTYDTGRFNSVLVTQNFAMTGGLVDLDLAGGSGPDVLSGQGGDDFIAGGAGNDTLNGGGGTDTVDGGAGTDTLVLTQDRDQVTVGGTEAAPLLSAPGMELSLLGVERVRFGDGEVALADLYGDPGEITGTSGDDLLEGTGADANTLMGLAGNDVLLGDGRGLYGTDVSAQVYRLYAAVFGREPDVNGHQAWVKLLASGARTLEQVATGFVNAPEFQATYGATTNTEFVTLLFVNVLGRPPQAAGLNGLVGNLDSGMSRAEVVLIIAESAEHQAKRAGAQADFDVAHDPTSWVDDVYRLYRGIFDREPDVGGLDGWVTSLAGGTAFQTVVAQFMASPEFQSTYGATTDADFITLLYQNVLGRSPDAGGFAAWSSQLAGGMTRETLVERFVQSPEFVAGTEGDLIAFMRGLGADDVLRPDAGDDLLSGGLWADTFVFAPSGDGMKTVTDLEPWDSIDMTGFGYADVGEAMAHMRAEDGDTVFEDGAVRVVFLDAEPEAAMINV
;
A
#
# COMPACT_ATOMS: atom_id res chain seq x y z
N MET A 1 -56.95 -26.12 -5.50
CA MET A 1 -56.19 -27.35 -5.74
C MET A 1 -56.18 -27.60 -7.23
N GLY A 2 -55.21 -27.00 -7.90
CA GLY A 2 -54.82 -27.32 -9.26
C GLY A 2 -53.31 -27.50 -9.19
N ASP A 3 -52.87 -28.74 -9.04
CA ASP A 3 -51.45 -29.09 -9.12
C ASP A 3 -51.21 -29.52 -10.58
N THR A 4 -50.27 -28.89 -11.26
CA THR A 4 -49.95 -29.21 -12.66
C THR A 4 -48.52 -29.72 -12.74
N VAL A 5 -48.40 -30.98 -13.18
CA VAL A 5 -47.17 -31.55 -13.72
C VAL A 5 -47.45 -31.82 -15.20
N CYS A 6 -46.52 -31.47 -16.08
CA CYS A 6 -46.84 -31.29 -17.51
C CYS A 6 -47.41 -32.56 -18.17
N GLY A 7 -48.67 -32.48 -18.59
CA GLY A 7 -49.41 -33.50 -19.35
C GLY A 7 -50.64 -32.97 -20.10
N GLY A 8 -50.84 -31.65 -20.18
CA GLY A 8 -52.03 -31.08 -20.80
C GLY A 8 -51.97 -29.57 -20.99
N TYR A 9 -51.16 -29.08 -21.91
CA TYR A 9 -51.27 -27.71 -22.43
C TYR A 9 -50.97 -27.69 -23.93
N SER A 10 -51.69 -26.87 -24.72
CA SER A 10 -51.56 -26.79 -26.18
C SER A 10 -51.28 -25.35 -26.60
N PRO A 11 -50.14 -25.04 -27.25
CA PRO A 11 -49.79 -23.66 -27.61
C PRO A 11 -50.33 -23.24 -28.98
N ALA A 12 -50.57 -21.93 -29.14
CA ALA A 12 -50.93 -21.27 -30.39
C ALA A 12 -49.72 -20.51 -30.98
N ALA A 13 -49.63 -20.49 -32.32
CA ALA A 13 -48.40 -20.30 -33.11
C ALA A 13 -47.95 -18.85 -33.39
N GLY A 14 -46.62 -18.62 -33.27
CA GLY A 14 -45.72 -18.27 -34.39
C GLY A 14 -45.37 -16.79 -34.70
N MET A 15 -44.06 -16.44 -34.72
CA MET A 15 -43.31 -15.64 -35.73
C MET A 15 -41.85 -15.29 -35.28
N PRO A 16 -40.92 -14.81 -36.16
CA PRO A 16 -39.73 -15.56 -36.60
C PRO A 16 -38.36 -15.15 -36.00
N ARG A 17 -37.39 -16.03 -36.19
CA ARG A 17 -35.98 -15.99 -35.73
C ARG A 17 -35.07 -15.14 -36.65
N SER A 18 -34.09 -14.45 -36.07
CA SER A 18 -32.86 -14.05 -36.77
C SER A 18 -31.63 -14.29 -35.87
N ALA A 19 -30.69 -15.08 -36.38
CA ALA A 19 -29.38 -15.32 -35.80
C ALA A 19 -28.40 -14.23 -36.25
N ASP A 20 -27.51 -13.79 -35.36
CA ASP A 20 -26.09 -13.48 -35.61
C ASP A 20 -25.54 -12.58 -34.48
N ASN A 21 -24.64 -13.13 -33.65
CA ASN A 21 -23.43 -12.46 -33.12
C ASN A 21 -22.80 -13.26 -31.96
N VAL A 22 -21.99 -14.28 -32.29
CA VAL A 22 -21.09 -14.95 -31.34
C VAL A 22 -19.66 -14.56 -31.72
N SER A 23 -19.07 -13.61 -31.00
CA SER A 23 -17.59 -13.43 -30.89
C SER A 23 -17.13 -12.13 -30.18
N ARG A 24 -18.02 -11.33 -29.56
CA ARG A 24 -17.62 -10.03 -28.97
C ARG A 24 -17.96 -9.77 -27.49
N ALA A 25 -18.41 -10.77 -26.74
CA ALA A 25 -18.94 -10.56 -25.38
C ALA A 25 -18.10 -11.19 -24.24
N LYS A 26 -16.76 -11.05 -24.27
CA LYS A 26 -15.92 -11.38 -23.08
C LYS A 26 -15.19 -10.18 -22.46
N GLN A 27 -15.36 -8.96 -22.98
CA GLN A 27 -14.57 -7.79 -22.56
C GLN A 27 -15.38 -6.63 -21.95
N ASP A 28 -16.68 -6.79 -21.74
CA ASP A 28 -17.53 -5.71 -21.19
C ASP A 28 -18.48 -6.32 -20.13
N ARG A 29 -17.93 -6.65 -18.95
CA ARG A 29 -18.72 -7.15 -17.81
C ARG A 29 -19.39 -5.95 -17.12
N THR A 30 -20.71 -6.04 -16.91
CA THR A 30 -21.38 -5.37 -15.78
C THR A 30 -21.66 -6.46 -14.73
N PRO A 31 -21.32 -6.24 -13.44
CA PRO A 31 -21.21 -7.30 -12.42
C PRO A 31 -22.55 -7.77 -11.80
N GLU A 32 -23.65 -7.80 -12.55
CA GLU A 32 -25.01 -7.92 -11.96
C GLU A 32 -25.81 -9.19 -12.33
N MET A 33 -25.18 -10.26 -12.86
CA MET A 33 -25.94 -11.39 -13.47
C MET A 33 -25.63 -12.80 -12.94
N THR A 34 -24.88 -12.99 -11.85
CA THR A 34 -24.74 -14.31 -11.19
C THR A 34 -25.55 -14.35 -9.90
N THR A 35 -26.54 -15.26 -9.82
CA THR A 35 -27.40 -15.40 -8.63
C THR A 35 -26.94 -16.55 -7.76
N THR A 36 -26.44 -16.25 -6.56
CA THR A 36 -26.29 -17.26 -5.50
C THR A 36 -27.67 -17.82 -5.12
N ALA A 37 -27.70 -19.10 -4.74
CA ALA A 37 -28.93 -19.79 -4.39
C ALA A 37 -29.52 -19.24 -3.09
N SER A 38 -30.82 -18.97 -3.12
CA SER A 38 -31.63 -18.59 -1.97
C SER A 38 -31.84 -19.75 -1.01
N ASP A 39 -32.27 -19.45 0.22
CA ASP A 39 -32.56 -20.48 1.24
C ASP A 39 -33.57 -21.53 0.77
N LEU A 40 -34.57 -21.13 -0.04
CA LEU A 40 -35.57 -22.06 -0.59
C LEU A 40 -34.98 -22.99 -1.65
N GLU A 41 -34.02 -22.49 -2.43
CA GLU A 41 -33.33 -23.27 -3.47
C GLU A 41 -32.36 -24.27 -2.82
N ARG A 42 -31.62 -23.85 -1.80
CA ARG A 42 -30.79 -24.75 -0.98
C ARG A 42 -31.64 -25.79 -0.26
N TYR A 43 -32.78 -25.40 0.31
CA TYR A 43 -33.71 -26.35 0.92
C TYR A 43 -34.26 -27.37 -0.09
N MET A 44 -34.61 -26.92 -1.30
CA MET A 44 -34.99 -27.83 -2.39
C MET A 44 -33.84 -28.81 -2.72
N LEU A 45 -32.59 -28.33 -2.80
CA LEU A 45 -31.42 -29.18 -3.03
C LEU A 45 -31.28 -30.25 -1.93
N ASP A 46 -31.45 -29.87 -0.66
CA ASP A 46 -31.34 -30.79 0.48
C ASP A 46 -32.36 -31.92 0.38
N LEU A 47 -33.61 -31.61 0.03
CA LEU A 47 -34.65 -32.62 -0.20
C LEU A 47 -34.26 -33.59 -1.33
N ILE A 48 -33.75 -33.07 -2.45
CA ILE A 48 -33.30 -33.87 -3.58
C ILE A 48 -32.14 -34.78 -3.18
N ASN A 49 -31.13 -34.23 -2.50
CA ASN A 49 -29.93 -34.97 -2.11
C ASN A 49 -30.22 -35.98 -1.00
N ALA A 50 -31.17 -35.72 -0.11
CA ALA A 50 -31.66 -36.70 0.85
C ALA A 50 -32.25 -37.93 0.13
N ASP A 51 -33.09 -37.74 -0.89
CA ASP A 51 -33.65 -38.83 -1.69
C ASP A 51 -32.57 -39.57 -2.50
N ARG A 52 -31.64 -38.84 -3.14
CA ARG A 52 -30.50 -39.43 -3.85
C ARG A 52 -29.64 -40.30 -2.93
N ALA A 53 -29.38 -39.86 -1.70
CA ALA A 53 -28.64 -40.62 -0.71
C ALA A 53 -29.35 -41.94 -0.34
N THR A 54 -30.69 -41.97 -0.25
CA THR A 54 -31.44 -43.23 -0.03
C THR A 54 -31.25 -44.26 -1.16
N GLN A 55 -30.89 -43.80 -2.36
CA GLN A 55 -30.60 -44.61 -3.54
C GLN A 55 -29.11 -44.91 -3.70
N GLY A 56 -28.24 -44.43 -2.78
CA GLY A 56 -26.79 -44.57 -2.88
C GLY A 56 -26.17 -43.78 -4.04
N LEU A 57 -26.81 -42.67 -4.43
CA LEU A 57 -26.30 -41.75 -5.44
C LEU A 57 -25.50 -40.62 -4.80
N GLU A 58 -24.48 -40.14 -5.51
CA GLU A 58 -23.75 -38.94 -5.14
C GLU A 58 -24.67 -37.71 -5.16
N PRO A 59 -24.47 -36.76 -4.24
CA PRO A 59 -25.25 -35.52 -4.21
C PRO A 59 -25.02 -34.71 -5.49
N LEU A 60 -26.04 -33.95 -5.90
CA LEU A 60 -25.88 -32.87 -6.86
C LEU A 60 -25.29 -31.65 -6.16
N LEU A 61 -24.42 -30.93 -6.86
CA LEU A 61 -23.87 -29.65 -6.40
C LEU A 61 -24.62 -28.50 -7.07
N LEU A 62 -24.87 -27.42 -6.33
CA LEU A 62 -25.41 -26.20 -6.92
C LEU A 62 -24.35 -25.54 -7.81
N GLU A 63 -24.76 -25.15 -9.02
CA GLU A 63 -23.91 -24.47 -9.98
C GLU A 63 -24.56 -23.13 -10.39
N LEU A 64 -23.79 -22.05 -10.29
CA LEU A 64 -24.23 -20.65 -10.34
C LEU A 64 -24.83 -20.27 -11.70
N ASN A 65 -24.28 -20.77 -12.80
CA ASN A 65 -24.74 -20.47 -14.15
C ASN A 65 -26.05 -21.20 -14.47
N LEU A 66 -26.18 -22.46 -14.05
CA LEU A 66 -27.43 -23.21 -14.11
C LEU A 66 -28.47 -22.56 -13.20
N ASN A 67 -28.09 -22.07 -12.03
CA ASN A 67 -28.99 -21.40 -11.09
C ASN A 67 -29.55 -20.13 -11.72
N THR A 68 -28.67 -19.30 -12.29
CA THR A 68 -29.02 -18.10 -13.06
C THR A 68 -29.96 -18.44 -14.23
N SER A 69 -29.65 -19.50 -14.98
CA SER A 69 -30.48 -19.96 -16.10
C SER A 69 -31.87 -20.42 -15.65
N ALA A 70 -31.94 -21.15 -14.54
CA ALA A 70 -33.19 -21.65 -13.97
C ALA A 70 -34.03 -20.51 -13.42
N GLN A 71 -33.42 -19.58 -12.68
CA GLN A 71 -34.09 -18.41 -12.11
C GLN A 71 -34.69 -17.52 -13.20
N ALA A 72 -33.91 -17.22 -14.24
CA ALA A 72 -34.39 -16.43 -15.38
C ALA A 72 -35.57 -17.09 -16.10
N HIS A 73 -35.58 -18.43 -16.23
CA HIS A 73 -36.68 -19.16 -16.84
C HIS A 73 -37.93 -19.15 -15.96
N SER A 74 -37.75 -19.35 -14.65
CA SER A 74 -38.85 -19.27 -13.69
C SER A 74 -39.50 -17.88 -13.64
N ASP A 75 -38.69 -16.83 -13.63
CA ASP A 75 -39.16 -15.44 -13.63
C ASP A 75 -39.89 -15.12 -14.93
N TRP A 76 -39.38 -15.59 -16.07
CA TRP A 76 -40.03 -15.42 -17.36
C TRP A 76 -41.40 -16.11 -17.42
N MET A 77 -41.50 -17.35 -16.94
CA MET A 77 -42.76 -18.11 -16.90
C MET A 77 -43.81 -17.38 -16.05
N VAL A 78 -43.42 -16.91 -14.87
CA VAL A 78 -44.29 -16.11 -14.00
C VAL A 78 -44.70 -14.78 -14.67
N ALA A 79 -43.74 -14.05 -15.25
CA ALA A 79 -43.99 -12.75 -15.87
C ALA A 79 -44.90 -12.84 -17.10
N THR A 80 -44.82 -13.94 -17.85
CA THR A 80 -45.60 -14.17 -19.07
C THR A 80 -46.86 -15.01 -18.86
N ASP A 81 -47.14 -15.43 -17.61
CA ASP A 81 -48.24 -16.33 -17.28
C ASP A 81 -48.24 -17.59 -18.16
N THR A 82 -47.07 -18.18 -18.34
CA THR A 82 -46.79 -19.34 -19.21
C THR A 82 -46.17 -20.46 -18.38
N PHE A 83 -46.41 -21.71 -18.76
CA PHE A 83 -45.78 -22.90 -18.16
C PHE A 83 -45.29 -23.82 -19.27
N ASP A 84 -44.02 -23.65 -19.67
CA ASP A 84 -43.43 -24.32 -20.83
C ASP A 84 -41.91 -24.55 -20.62
N HIS A 85 -41.40 -25.62 -21.21
CA HIS A 85 -39.95 -25.88 -21.28
C HIS A 85 -39.27 -24.98 -22.33
N GLU A 86 -40.02 -24.50 -23.33
CA GLU A 86 -39.55 -23.52 -24.30
C GLU A 86 -39.62 -22.10 -23.70
N GLY A 87 -38.47 -21.43 -23.65
CA GLY A 87 -38.31 -20.11 -23.03
C GLY A 87 -38.42 -18.96 -24.04
N VAL A 88 -37.94 -17.78 -23.63
CA VAL A 88 -37.90 -16.55 -24.46
C VAL A 88 -37.40 -16.85 -25.88
N GLY A 89 -38.16 -16.39 -26.89
CA GLY A 89 -37.78 -16.51 -28.30
C GLY A 89 -37.77 -17.93 -28.87
N GLY A 90 -38.33 -18.89 -28.13
CA GLY A 90 -38.32 -20.29 -28.53
C GLY A 90 -37.05 -21.06 -28.14
N SER A 91 -36.37 -20.60 -27.08
CA SER A 91 -35.13 -21.20 -26.60
C SER A 91 -35.41 -22.53 -25.90
N ASN A 92 -34.62 -23.57 -26.20
CA ASN A 92 -34.68 -24.80 -25.42
C ASN A 92 -33.81 -24.66 -24.14
N PRO A 93 -33.93 -25.57 -23.15
CA PRO A 93 -33.20 -25.47 -21.89
C PRO A 93 -31.67 -25.38 -22.06
N THR A 94 -31.10 -26.14 -23.00
CA THR A 94 -29.64 -26.11 -23.24
C THR A 94 -29.19 -24.79 -23.86
N ASP A 95 -30.02 -24.15 -24.69
CA ASP A 95 -29.72 -22.81 -25.21
C ASP A 95 -29.66 -21.78 -24.07
N ARG A 96 -30.59 -21.88 -23.10
CA ARG A 96 -30.61 -21.00 -21.92
C ARG A 96 -29.44 -21.24 -20.98
N MET A 97 -29.04 -22.50 -20.76
CA MET A 97 -27.86 -22.82 -19.93
C MET A 97 -26.60 -22.21 -20.54
N ARG A 98 -26.39 -22.35 -21.86
CA ARG A 98 -25.26 -21.71 -22.56
C ARG A 98 -25.33 -20.19 -22.56
N ALA A 99 -26.53 -19.63 -22.63
CA ALA A 99 -26.71 -18.18 -22.57
C ALA A 99 -26.43 -17.61 -21.17
N ALA A 100 -26.49 -18.44 -20.13
CA ALA A 100 -26.03 -18.16 -18.78
C ALA A 100 -24.57 -18.58 -18.56
N ASP A 101 -23.78 -18.79 -19.64
CA ASP A 101 -22.37 -19.16 -19.60
C ASP A 101 -21.99 -20.52 -18.99
N MET A 102 -22.96 -21.42 -18.77
CA MET A 102 -22.65 -22.80 -18.38
C MET A 102 -21.70 -23.47 -19.40
N ASP A 103 -20.52 -23.89 -18.95
CA ASP A 103 -19.52 -24.54 -19.79
C ASP A 103 -19.92 -25.99 -20.11
N LEU A 104 -20.67 -26.16 -21.19
CA LEU A 104 -21.03 -27.46 -21.77
C LEU A 104 -20.02 -27.92 -22.83
N SER A 105 -18.73 -27.85 -22.51
CA SER A 105 -17.66 -28.40 -23.34
C SER A 105 -17.31 -29.86 -22.97
N GLY A 106 -16.56 -30.53 -23.85
CA GLY A 106 -16.21 -31.94 -23.66
C GLY A 106 -17.39 -32.91 -23.77
N THR A 107 -17.41 -33.93 -22.90
CA THR A 107 -18.55 -34.85 -22.80
C THR A 107 -19.56 -34.25 -21.84
N TRP A 108 -20.76 -33.95 -22.33
CA TRP A 108 -21.79 -33.31 -21.52
C TRP A 108 -23.18 -33.94 -21.71
N ARG A 109 -24.04 -33.70 -20.72
CA ARG A 109 -25.48 -34.00 -20.69
C ARG A 109 -26.18 -32.88 -19.94
N SER A 110 -27.39 -32.55 -20.35
CA SER A 110 -28.28 -31.65 -19.61
C SER A 110 -29.69 -32.24 -19.49
N ALA A 111 -30.45 -31.77 -18.51
CA ALA A 111 -31.86 -32.05 -18.33
C ALA A 111 -32.56 -30.85 -17.67
N GLU A 112 -33.89 -30.80 -17.75
CA GLU A 112 -34.70 -29.79 -17.07
C GLU A 112 -35.95 -30.41 -16.44
N ASN A 113 -36.31 -29.95 -15.26
CA ASN A 113 -37.65 -30.09 -14.69
C ASN A 113 -38.28 -28.72 -14.46
N ILE A 114 -39.60 -28.64 -14.61
CA ILE A 114 -40.38 -27.48 -14.17
C ILE A 114 -41.59 -27.96 -13.37
N ALA A 115 -41.95 -27.24 -12.31
CA ALA A 115 -43.15 -27.51 -11.54
C ALA A 115 -43.72 -26.21 -10.95
N ALA A 116 -45.04 -26.19 -10.73
CA ALA A 116 -45.69 -25.06 -10.07
C ALA A 116 -46.81 -25.55 -9.15
N VAL A 117 -46.93 -24.90 -7.99
CA VAL A 117 -48.02 -25.14 -7.04
C VAL A 117 -48.65 -23.81 -6.63
N SER A 118 -49.99 -23.80 -6.49
CA SER A 118 -50.68 -22.65 -5.92
C SER A 118 -50.34 -22.52 -4.43
N VAL A 119 -50.08 -21.30 -3.98
CA VAL A 119 -49.82 -20.95 -2.57
C VAL A 119 -51.06 -21.22 -1.74
N SER A 120 -50.87 -21.91 -0.62
CA SER A 120 -51.95 -22.37 0.26
C SER A 120 -52.04 -21.65 1.61
N GLY A 121 -51.04 -20.82 1.96
CA GLY A 121 -50.88 -20.24 3.29
C GLY A 121 -49.78 -19.15 3.41
N THR A 122 -49.20 -18.99 4.61
CA THR A 122 -48.45 -17.81 5.14
C THR A 122 -47.08 -17.50 4.50
N SER A 123 -46.38 -16.48 5.03
CA SER A 123 -45.16 -15.81 4.53
C SER A 123 -43.87 -16.64 4.39
N SER A 124 -43.92 -17.97 4.56
CA SER A 124 -42.78 -18.89 4.47
C SER A 124 -43.13 -19.97 3.45
N TYR A 125 -42.38 -20.06 2.35
CA TYR A 125 -42.73 -20.89 1.19
C TYR A 125 -42.13 -22.32 1.23
N TYR A 126 -41.59 -22.74 2.38
CA TYR A 126 -41.00 -24.07 2.56
C TYR A 126 -42.02 -25.19 2.35
N ASP A 127 -43.27 -25.03 2.81
CA ASP A 127 -44.35 -25.99 2.59
C ASP A 127 -44.67 -26.15 1.09
N GLU A 128 -44.62 -25.05 0.32
CA GLU A 128 -44.77 -25.10 -1.13
C GLU A 128 -43.57 -25.78 -1.82
N VAL A 129 -42.34 -25.58 -1.32
CA VAL A 129 -41.15 -26.28 -1.82
C VAL A 129 -41.23 -27.78 -1.56
N ASP A 130 -41.65 -28.22 -0.37
CA ASP A 130 -41.88 -29.64 -0.05
C ASP A 130 -42.91 -30.27 -1.01
N ARG A 131 -43.99 -29.53 -1.31
CA ARG A 131 -45.02 -29.97 -2.26
C ARG A 131 -44.49 -30.04 -3.69
N LEU A 132 -43.70 -29.06 -4.12
CA LEU A 132 -43.05 -29.07 -5.44
C LEU A 132 -42.13 -30.28 -5.57
N HIS A 133 -41.26 -30.52 -4.58
CA HIS A 133 -40.37 -31.68 -4.55
C HIS A 133 -41.15 -33.00 -4.62
N THR A 134 -42.19 -33.14 -3.79
CA THR A 134 -43.08 -34.32 -3.79
C THR A 134 -43.73 -34.55 -5.15
N ASN A 135 -44.21 -33.48 -5.81
CA ASN A 135 -44.83 -33.57 -7.13
C ASN A 135 -43.81 -33.99 -8.20
N LEU A 136 -42.59 -33.46 -8.15
CA LEU A 136 -41.50 -33.83 -9.04
C LEU A 136 -41.10 -35.31 -8.86
N MET A 137 -40.97 -35.78 -7.63
CA MET A 137 -40.64 -37.19 -7.32
C MET A 137 -41.74 -38.18 -7.75
N ASN A 138 -43.00 -37.77 -7.76
CA ASN A 138 -44.12 -38.59 -8.21
C ASN A 138 -44.28 -38.63 -9.74
N SER A 139 -43.54 -37.80 -10.47
CA SER A 139 -43.55 -37.77 -11.94
C SER A 139 -42.45 -38.66 -12.50
N PRO A 140 -42.77 -39.70 -13.31
CA PRO A 140 -41.75 -40.62 -13.83
C PRO A 140 -40.60 -39.94 -14.60
N ASP A 141 -40.91 -38.92 -15.41
CA ASP A 141 -39.91 -38.23 -16.23
C ASP A 141 -39.04 -37.29 -15.40
N HIS A 142 -39.61 -36.58 -14.42
CA HIS A 142 -38.83 -35.71 -13.53
C HIS A 142 -38.00 -36.51 -12.53
N TYR A 143 -38.56 -37.59 -12.00
CA TYR A 143 -37.84 -38.56 -11.17
C TYR A 143 -36.62 -39.13 -11.91
N ALA A 144 -36.77 -39.44 -13.21
CA ALA A 144 -35.68 -39.94 -14.02
C ALA A 144 -34.50 -38.95 -14.13
N ASN A 145 -34.79 -37.64 -14.16
CA ASN A 145 -33.75 -36.60 -14.11
C ASN A 145 -33.15 -36.48 -12.70
N LEU A 146 -33.99 -36.37 -11.66
CA LEU A 146 -33.56 -36.21 -10.26
C LEU A 146 -32.66 -37.36 -9.78
N MET A 147 -32.92 -38.58 -10.25
CA MET A 147 -32.20 -39.78 -9.87
C MET A 147 -31.20 -40.27 -10.93
N ASP A 148 -30.87 -39.46 -11.94
CA ASP A 148 -29.85 -39.84 -12.92
C ASP A 148 -28.46 -39.81 -12.24
N PRO A 149 -27.73 -40.95 -12.17
CA PRO A 149 -26.39 -41.00 -11.58
C PRO A 149 -25.35 -40.25 -12.42
N ARG A 150 -25.68 -39.86 -13.65
CA ARG A 150 -24.75 -39.18 -14.57
C ARG A 150 -24.79 -37.67 -14.40
N LEU A 151 -25.83 -37.09 -13.81
CA LEU A 151 -25.92 -35.66 -13.56
C LEU A 151 -25.20 -35.35 -12.24
N THR A 152 -24.38 -34.29 -12.25
CA THR A 152 -23.46 -33.94 -11.16
C THR A 152 -23.73 -32.56 -10.59
N VAL A 153 -24.28 -31.65 -11.40
CA VAL A 153 -24.61 -30.28 -10.99
C VAL A 153 -26.06 -29.93 -11.30
N ILE A 154 -26.61 -29.00 -10.52
CA ILE A 154 -27.98 -28.49 -10.65
C ILE A 154 -28.02 -26.98 -10.42
N GLY A 155 -28.90 -26.30 -11.14
CA GLY A 155 -29.39 -24.97 -10.79
C GLY A 155 -30.87 -25.03 -10.51
N ILE A 156 -31.33 -24.32 -9.47
CA ILE A 156 -32.72 -24.34 -9.02
C ILE A 156 -33.18 -22.88 -8.99
N GLY A 157 -34.14 -22.52 -9.82
CA GLY A 157 -34.70 -21.17 -9.82
C GLY A 157 -36.12 -21.18 -9.30
N ILE A 158 -36.37 -20.52 -8.17
CA ILE A 158 -37.71 -20.44 -7.56
C ILE A 158 -38.28 -19.02 -7.71
N SER A 159 -39.41 -18.92 -8.41
CA SER A 159 -40.10 -17.64 -8.63
C SER A 159 -41.50 -17.65 -8.06
N LEU A 160 -41.91 -16.47 -7.59
CA LEU A 160 -43.22 -16.24 -6.99
C LEU A 160 -44.06 -15.31 -7.84
N GLY A 161 -45.27 -15.75 -8.18
CA GLY A 161 -46.23 -14.86 -8.81
C GLY A 161 -47.49 -15.53 -9.30
N PRO A 162 -48.38 -14.76 -9.94
CA PRO A 162 -49.70 -15.24 -10.32
C PRO A 162 -49.66 -16.07 -11.60
N LEU A 163 -50.07 -17.34 -11.52
CA LEU A 163 -50.23 -18.25 -12.66
C LEU A 163 -51.71 -18.61 -12.89
N THR A 164 -52.10 -18.75 -14.15
CA THR A 164 -53.44 -19.13 -14.57
C THR A 164 -53.54 -20.65 -14.78
N TYR A 165 -54.48 -21.27 -14.06
CA TYR A 165 -54.84 -22.67 -14.16
C TYR A 165 -56.27 -22.80 -14.73
N ASP A 166 -56.66 -24.00 -15.16
CA ASP A 166 -58.04 -24.31 -15.59
C ASP A 166 -59.10 -23.94 -14.53
N THR A 167 -58.69 -23.92 -13.26
CA THR A 167 -59.55 -23.65 -12.09
C THR A 167 -59.52 -22.20 -11.62
N GLY A 168 -58.70 -21.34 -12.22
CA GLY A 168 -58.54 -19.93 -11.86
C GLY A 168 -57.09 -19.46 -11.81
N ARG A 169 -56.90 -18.17 -11.53
CA ARG A 169 -55.58 -17.55 -11.40
C ARG A 169 -55.18 -17.44 -9.93
N PHE A 170 -54.01 -17.97 -9.59
CA PHE A 170 -53.54 -18.08 -8.20
C PHE A 170 -52.09 -17.62 -8.07
N ASN A 171 -51.75 -17.00 -6.93
CA ASN A 171 -50.35 -16.83 -6.55
C ASN A 171 -49.73 -18.22 -6.38
N SER A 172 -48.57 -18.41 -6.99
CA SER A 172 -47.95 -19.72 -7.14
C SER A 172 -46.46 -19.62 -6.87
N VAL A 173 -45.90 -20.72 -6.37
CA VAL A 173 -44.46 -20.95 -6.33
C VAL A 173 -44.16 -21.84 -7.53
N LEU A 174 -43.27 -21.36 -8.40
CA LEU A 174 -42.82 -22.06 -9.58
C LEU A 174 -41.33 -22.36 -9.41
N VAL A 175 -40.91 -23.53 -9.85
CA VAL A 175 -39.51 -23.95 -9.86
C VAL A 175 -39.10 -24.43 -11.25
N THR A 176 -37.90 -24.04 -11.66
CA THR A 176 -37.14 -24.65 -12.74
C THR A 176 -35.92 -25.32 -12.13
N GLN A 177 -35.62 -26.55 -12.53
CA GLN A 177 -34.40 -27.27 -12.15
C GLN A 177 -33.63 -27.61 -13.42
N ASN A 178 -32.47 -27.00 -13.59
CA ASN A 178 -31.57 -27.29 -14.69
C ASN A 178 -30.46 -28.20 -14.20
N PHE A 179 -30.24 -29.33 -14.85
CA PHE A 179 -29.21 -30.29 -14.46
C PHE A 179 -28.14 -30.38 -15.55
N ALA A 180 -26.91 -30.63 -15.15
CA ALA A 180 -25.86 -30.98 -16.08
C ALA A 180 -24.86 -32.01 -15.55
N MET A 181 -24.16 -32.62 -16.50
CA MET A 181 -22.81 -33.15 -16.35
C MET A 181 -22.00 -32.62 -17.51
N THR A 182 -20.78 -32.20 -17.25
CA THR A 182 -19.92 -31.56 -18.24
C THR A 182 -18.47 -32.02 -18.06
N GLY A 183 -17.67 -31.88 -19.13
CA GLY A 183 -16.22 -31.96 -19.06
C GLY A 183 -15.53 -30.59 -18.98
N GLY A 184 -16.33 -29.52 -18.96
CA GLY A 184 -15.89 -28.14 -18.75
C GLY A 184 -15.74 -27.79 -17.26
N LEU A 185 -15.43 -26.52 -16.99
CA LEU A 185 -15.40 -25.96 -15.64
C LEU A 185 -16.83 -25.77 -15.10
N VAL A 186 -16.96 -25.70 -13.77
CA VAL A 186 -18.25 -25.51 -13.10
C VAL A 186 -18.09 -24.45 -12.02
N ASP A 187 -19.01 -23.49 -11.98
CA ASP A 187 -18.98 -22.42 -10.99
C ASP A 187 -19.93 -22.79 -9.86
N LEU A 188 -19.42 -23.23 -8.72
CA LEU A 188 -20.18 -23.84 -7.64
C LEU A 188 -20.69 -22.80 -6.63
N ASP A 189 -21.87 -23.07 -6.09
CA ASP A 189 -22.38 -22.40 -4.90
C ASP A 189 -22.36 -23.37 -3.72
N LEU A 190 -21.36 -23.22 -2.86
CA LEU A 190 -21.13 -24.07 -1.69
C LEU A 190 -21.50 -23.30 -0.42
N ALA A 191 -22.36 -23.89 0.41
CA ALA A 191 -22.62 -23.39 1.76
C ALA A 191 -22.48 -24.51 2.78
N GLY A 192 -21.76 -24.21 3.87
CA GLY A 192 -21.75 -24.99 5.09
C GLY A 192 -22.92 -24.64 5.99
N GLY A 193 -22.90 -25.25 7.17
CA GLY A 193 -23.97 -25.19 8.16
C GLY A 193 -23.54 -24.48 9.44
N SER A 194 -23.99 -25.02 10.57
CA SER A 194 -23.75 -24.45 11.91
C SER A 194 -22.67 -25.20 12.70
N GLY A 195 -21.80 -25.95 12.03
CA GLY A 195 -20.69 -26.68 12.65
C GLY A 195 -19.45 -26.66 11.75
N PRO A 196 -18.33 -27.28 12.19
CA PRO A 196 -17.11 -27.33 11.39
C PRO A 196 -17.32 -28.08 10.08
N ASP A 197 -17.17 -27.38 8.96
CA ASP A 197 -17.37 -27.90 7.62
C ASP A 197 -16.05 -27.98 6.84
N VAL A 198 -16.03 -28.87 5.84
CA VAL A 198 -14.92 -28.97 4.88
C VAL A 198 -15.50 -28.76 3.49
N LEU A 199 -15.24 -27.58 2.93
CA LEU A 199 -15.76 -27.17 1.62
C LEU A 199 -14.60 -27.01 0.65
N SER A 200 -14.75 -27.60 -0.52
CA SER A 200 -13.77 -27.49 -1.60
C SER A 200 -14.49 -27.15 -2.89
N GLY A 201 -14.18 -25.99 -3.44
CA GLY A 201 -14.40 -25.65 -4.83
C GLY A 201 -13.61 -26.56 -5.76
N GLN A 202 -13.78 -26.33 -7.06
CA GLN A 202 -13.16 -27.10 -8.12
C GLN A 202 -12.33 -26.18 -9.03
N GLY A 203 -12.57 -26.21 -10.33
CA GLY A 203 -12.10 -25.18 -11.22
C GLY A 203 -13.33 -24.42 -11.73
N GLY A 204 -13.24 -23.11 -11.88
CA GLY A 204 -14.39 -22.26 -12.17
C GLY A 204 -14.30 -20.99 -11.34
N ASP A 205 -15.33 -20.15 -11.38
CA ASP A 205 -15.43 -18.98 -10.49
C ASP A 205 -16.42 -19.32 -9.35
N ASP A 206 -15.94 -19.94 -8.27
CA ASP A 206 -16.77 -20.52 -7.20
C ASP A 206 -17.19 -19.48 -6.12
N PHE A 207 -18.34 -19.70 -5.49
CA PHE A 207 -18.77 -19.00 -4.27
C PHE A 207 -18.85 -19.99 -3.10
N ILE A 208 -18.08 -19.75 -2.05
CA ILE A 208 -17.97 -20.63 -0.88
C ILE A 208 -18.32 -19.85 0.39
N ALA A 209 -19.34 -20.29 1.11
CA ALA A 209 -19.71 -19.77 2.42
C ALA A 209 -19.56 -20.86 3.49
N GLY A 210 -18.62 -20.71 4.42
CA GLY A 210 -18.35 -21.65 5.52
C GLY A 210 -19.54 -21.77 6.48
N GLY A 211 -20.12 -20.63 6.86
CA GLY A 211 -21.27 -20.59 7.75
C GLY A 211 -20.84 -20.31 9.19
N ALA A 212 -21.30 -21.11 10.15
CA ALA A 212 -20.84 -20.98 11.53
C ALA A 212 -20.09 -22.25 11.92
N GLY A 213 -18.89 -22.14 12.46
CA GLY A 213 -18.02 -23.31 12.62
C GLY A 213 -16.56 -22.91 12.59
N ASN A 214 -15.67 -23.89 12.71
CA ASN A 214 -14.27 -23.66 12.37
C ASN A 214 -14.01 -24.44 11.09
N ASP A 215 -14.14 -23.77 9.97
CA ASP A 215 -14.29 -24.39 8.66
C ASP A 215 -12.94 -24.55 7.97
N THR A 216 -12.84 -25.54 7.09
CA THR A 216 -11.69 -25.75 6.22
C THR A 216 -12.13 -25.58 4.78
N LEU A 217 -11.64 -24.52 4.14
CA LEU A 217 -12.13 -24.02 2.86
C LEU A 217 -11.03 -24.10 1.81
N ASN A 218 -11.38 -24.45 0.59
CA ASN A 218 -10.46 -24.43 -0.56
C ASN A 218 -11.20 -23.92 -1.79
N GLY A 219 -10.79 -22.79 -2.36
CA GLY A 219 -11.39 -22.24 -3.57
C GLY A 219 -11.14 -23.09 -4.81
N GLY A 220 -9.97 -23.75 -4.88
CA GLY A 220 -9.55 -24.48 -6.07
C GLY A 220 -8.85 -23.56 -7.07
N GLY A 221 -9.27 -23.57 -8.32
CA GLY A 221 -8.69 -22.73 -9.37
C GLY A 221 -9.74 -21.91 -10.10
N GLY A 222 -9.33 -20.79 -10.68
CA GLY A 222 -10.23 -19.76 -11.20
C GLY A 222 -10.39 -18.61 -10.22
N THR A 223 -11.51 -17.85 -10.30
CA THR A 223 -11.72 -16.63 -9.52
C THR A 223 -12.80 -16.86 -8.47
N ASP A 224 -12.40 -17.19 -7.25
CA ASP A 224 -13.36 -17.62 -6.22
C ASP A 224 -13.59 -16.55 -5.16
N THR A 225 -14.78 -16.57 -4.57
CA THR A 225 -15.11 -15.80 -3.37
C THR A 225 -15.29 -16.76 -2.20
N VAL A 226 -14.52 -16.58 -1.14
CA VAL A 226 -14.54 -17.43 0.05
C VAL A 226 -14.91 -16.59 1.27
N ASP A 227 -16.07 -16.85 1.83
CA ASP A 227 -16.54 -16.30 3.10
C ASP A 227 -16.45 -17.39 4.18
N GLY A 228 -15.57 -17.26 5.16
CA GLY A 228 -15.47 -18.22 6.26
C GLY A 228 -16.62 -18.11 7.25
N GLY A 229 -17.25 -16.94 7.35
CA GLY A 229 -18.36 -16.73 8.26
C GLY A 229 -17.92 -16.59 9.72
N ALA A 230 -18.56 -17.34 10.61
CA ALA A 230 -18.39 -17.19 12.05
C ALA A 230 -17.58 -18.34 12.66
N GLY A 231 -16.36 -18.04 13.08
CA GLY A 231 -15.56 -18.90 13.95
C GLY A 231 -14.08 -18.69 13.72
N THR A 232 -13.32 -19.76 13.54
CA THR A 232 -11.91 -19.67 13.15
C THR A 232 -11.69 -20.55 11.94
N ASP A 233 -11.62 -19.91 10.80
CA ASP A 233 -11.73 -20.54 9.50
C ASP A 233 -10.36 -20.59 8.82
N THR A 234 -10.10 -21.72 8.15
CA THR A 234 -8.81 -22.01 7.54
C THR A 234 -8.98 -22.21 6.04
N LEU A 235 -8.42 -21.28 5.25
CA LEU A 235 -8.23 -21.47 3.82
C LEU A 235 -7.05 -22.41 3.58
N VAL A 236 -7.23 -23.40 2.71
CA VAL A 236 -6.20 -24.38 2.34
C VAL A 236 -5.81 -24.18 0.89
N LEU A 237 -4.51 -23.99 0.66
CA LEU A 237 -3.90 -23.85 -0.66
C LEU A 237 -2.93 -25.00 -0.90
N THR A 238 -2.80 -25.39 -2.18
CA THR A 238 -1.78 -26.38 -2.59
C THR A 238 -0.41 -25.75 -2.82
N GLN A 239 -0.37 -24.43 -2.97
CA GLN A 239 0.81 -23.61 -3.23
C GLN A 239 1.61 -23.40 -1.94
N ASP A 240 2.92 -23.30 -2.08
CA ASP A 240 3.81 -22.79 -1.03
C ASP A 240 3.64 -21.27 -0.91
N ARG A 241 4.02 -20.68 0.24
CA ARG A 241 3.75 -19.25 0.50
C ARG A 241 4.42 -18.32 -0.52
N ASP A 242 5.63 -18.65 -0.94
CA ASP A 242 6.42 -17.88 -1.92
C ASP A 242 5.83 -17.91 -3.35
N GLN A 243 4.80 -18.72 -3.59
CA GLN A 243 4.09 -18.83 -4.86
C GLN A 243 2.77 -18.03 -4.89
N VAL A 244 2.40 -17.40 -3.78
CA VAL A 244 1.13 -16.68 -3.62
C VAL A 244 1.40 -15.20 -3.38
N THR A 245 0.80 -14.36 -4.23
CA THR A 245 0.81 -12.91 -4.06
C THR A 245 -0.34 -12.50 -3.16
N VAL A 246 -0.04 -11.73 -2.12
CA VAL A 246 -1.02 -11.11 -1.22
C VAL A 246 -1.32 -9.69 -1.72
N GLY A 247 -2.60 -9.35 -1.85
CA GLY A 247 -3.09 -8.04 -2.24
C GLY A 247 -4.35 -7.65 -1.48
N GLY A 248 -5.02 -6.57 -1.90
CA GLY A 248 -6.20 -6.06 -1.19
C GLY A 248 -5.82 -5.40 0.15
N THR A 249 -6.73 -5.45 1.12
CA THR A 249 -6.50 -4.97 2.50
C THR A 249 -6.81 -6.09 3.49
N GLU A 250 -6.38 -5.99 4.75
CA GLU A 250 -6.77 -6.97 5.78
C GLU A 250 -8.30 -7.17 5.89
N ALA A 251 -9.08 -6.12 5.63
CA ALA A 251 -10.54 -6.18 5.67
C ALA A 251 -11.18 -6.76 4.39
N ALA A 252 -10.43 -6.81 3.28
CA ALA A 252 -10.85 -7.42 2.02
C ALA A 252 -9.64 -8.09 1.34
N PRO A 253 -9.17 -9.23 1.88
CA PRO A 253 -7.95 -9.86 1.40
C PRO A 253 -8.11 -10.43 -0.01
N LEU A 254 -7.05 -10.28 -0.81
CA LEU A 254 -6.93 -10.90 -2.12
C LEU A 254 -5.69 -11.78 -2.15
N LEU A 255 -5.86 -13.08 -2.43
CA LEU A 255 -4.74 -13.98 -2.68
C LEU A 255 -4.74 -14.39 -4.14
N SER A 256 -3.57 -14.46 -4.77
CA SER A 256 -3.47 -14.85 -6.18
C SER A 256 -2.23 -15.69 -6.48
N ALA A 257 -2.39 -16.64 -7.39
CA ALA A 257 -1.33 -17.47 -7.95
C ALA A 257 -1.67 -17.80 -9.42
N PRO A 258 -0.76 -18.37 -10.22
CA PRO A 258 -1.06 -18.76 -11.59
C PRO A 258 -2.28 -19.70 -11.69
N GLY A 259 -3.40 -19.17 -12.22
CA GLY A 259 -4.66 -19.90 -12.38
C GLY A 259 -5.58 -19.91 -11.15
N MET A 260 -5.32 -19.07 -10.15
CA MET A 260 -6.15 -18.92 -8.94
C MET A 260 -6.16 -17.45 -8.50
N GLU A 261 -7.34 -16.91 -8.26
CA GLU A 261 -7.57 -15.63 -7.60
C GLU A 261 -8.66 -15.84 -6.54
N LEU A 262 -8.43 -15.34 -5.32
CA LEU A 262 -9.31 -15.54 -4.18
C LEU A 262 -9.64 -14.21 -3.53
N SER A 263 -10.94 -13.91 -3.44
CA SER A 263 -11.47 -12.83 -2.61
C SER A 263 -11.95 -13.41 -1.29
N LEU A 264 -11.38 -12.97 -0.17
CA LEU A 264 -11.65 -13.54 1.14
C LEU A 264 -12.51 -12.63 2.01
N LEU A 265 -13.37 -13.23 2.82
CA LEU A 265 -14.09 -12.61 3.92
C LEU A 265 -14.12 -13.60 5.09
N GLY A 266 -13.97 -13.12 6.33
CA GLY A 266 -14.14 -13.97 7.51
C GLY A 266 -13.22 -15.21 7.55
N VAL A 267 -11.99 -15.10 7.03
CA VAL A 267 -10.98 -16.17 7.08
C VAL A 267 -9.83 -15.70 7.96
N GLU A 268 -9.48 -16.45 9.00
CA GLU A 268 -8.42 -16.06 9.93
C GLU A 268 -7.08 -16.69 9.62
N ARG A 269 -7.05 -17.84 8.94
CA ARG A 269 -5.82 -18.64 8.75
C ARG A 269 -5.68 -19.15 7.33
N VAL A 270 -4.45 -19.22 6.85
CA VAL A 270 -4.10 -19.81 5.56
C VAL A 270 -3.10 -20.93 5.76
N ARG A 271 -3.44 -22.12 5.27
CA ARG A 271 -2.57 -23.30 5.22
C ARG A 271 -2.04 -23.47 3.80
N PHE A 272 -0.78 -23.15 3.61
CA PHE A 272 0.02 -23.38 2.41
C PHE A 272 0.61 -24.80 2.41
N GLY A 273 1.26 -25.17 1.31
CA GLY A 273 2.02 -26.42 1.19
C GLY A 273 3.19 -26.54 2.17
N ASP A 274 3.75 -25.41 2.59
CA ASP A 274 4.92 -25.28 3.46
C ASP A 274 4.58 -24.97 4.93
N GLY A 275 3.32 -24.68 5.27
CA GLY A 275 2.90 -24.41 6.64
C GLY A 275 1.59 -23.63 6.76
N GLU A 276 1.19 -23.36 8.00
CA GLU A 276 -0.03 -22.62 8.32
C GLU A 276 0.32 -21.33 9.07
N VAL A 277 -0.31 -20.22 8.69
CA VAL A 277 -0.14 -18.89 9.32
C VAL A 277 -1.48 -18.20 9.51
N ALA A 278 -1.51 -17.17 10.36
CA ALA A 278 -2.66 -16.28 10.38
C ALA A 278 -2.68 -15.45 9.08
N LEU A 279 -3.87 -15.16 8.57
CA LEU A 279 -4.04 -14.31 7.39
C LEU A 279 -3.53 -12.89 7.64
N ALA A 280 -3.67 -12.38 8.88
CA ALA A 280 -3.12 -11.07 9.25
C ALA A 280 -1.59 -11.02 9.12
N ASP A 281 -0.89 -12.11 9.48
CA ASP A 281 0.58 -12.19 9.37
C ASP A 281 1.07 -12.15 7.91
N LEU A 282 0.18 -12.33 6.93
CA LEU A 282 0.50 -12.22 5.50
C LEU A 282 0.54 -10.76 5.01
N TYR A 283 0.06 -9.80 5.81
CA TYR A 283 0.12 -8.37 5.53
C TYR A 283 1.31 -7.66 6.19
N GLY A 284 2.13 -8.40 6.96
CA GLY A 284 3.23 -7.87 7.77
C GLY A 284 2.73 -7.11 9.03
N ASP A 285 3.59 -6.94 10.03
CA ASP A 285 3.35 -5.89 11.04
C ASP A 285 3.48 -4.54 10.32
N PRO A 286 2.51 -3.63 10.35
CA PRO A 286 2.65 -2.31 9.72
C PRO A 286 3.85 -1.51 10.27
N GLY A 287 4.37 -1.87 11.45
CA GLY A 287 5.60 -1.35 12.01
C GLY A 287 6.87 -2.10 11.60
N GLU A 288 6.83 -3.17 10.80
CA GLU A 288 8.01 -3.96 10.41
C GLU A 288 8.15 -4.05 8.89
N ILE A 289 9.14 -3.36 8.34
CA ILE A 289 9.46 -3.35 6.92
C ILE A 289 10.71 -4.19 6.71
N THR A 290 10.53 -5.39 6.16
CA THR A 290 11.63 -6.31 5.87
C THR A 290 11.95 -6.30 4.39
N GLY A 291 13.22 -6.05 4.07
CA GLY A 291 13.78 -6.17 2.72
C GLY A 291 13.87 -7.62 2.24
N THR A 292 14.52 -7.77 1.10
CA THR A 292 14.84 -9.06 0.47
C THR A 292 16.30 -9.41 0.74
N SER A 293 16.90 -10.30 -0.06
CA SER A 293 18.34 -10.58 0.01
C SER A 293 19.12 -9.86 -1.10
N GLY A 294 18.55 -8.79 -1.66
CA GLY A 294 19.19 -7.94 -2.66
C GLY A 294 19.11 -6.47 -2.21
N ASP A 295 19.65 -5.57 -3.01
CA ASP A 295 19.71 -4.14 -2.69
C ASP A 295 18.29 -3.53 -2.60
N ASP A 296 17.89 -3.09 -1.42
CA ASP A 296 16.56 -2.57 -1.14
C ASP A 296 16.56 -1.08 -0.71
N LEU A 297 15.45 -0.39 -0.99
CA LEU A 297 15.13 0.92 -0.40
C LEU A 297 13.97 0.72 0.56
N LEU A 298 14.26 0.80 1.86
CA LEU A 298 13.27 0.70 2.93
C LEU A 298 13.02 2.10 3.49
N GLU A 299 11.76 2.53 3.48
CA GLU A 299 11.33 3.84 3.96
C GLU A 299 10.18 3.63 4.94
N GLY A 300 10.33 4.11 6.17
CA GLY A 300 9.27 4.10 7.17
C GLY A 300 8.10 5.02 6.79
N THR A 301 6.99 4.83 7.49
CA THR A 301 5.71 5.46 7.21
C THR A 301 5.50 6.74 8.02
N GLY A 302 6.41 7.71 7.89
CA GLY A 302 6.27 9.02 8.55
C GLY A 302 6.25 8.89 10.08
N ALA A 303 5.33 9.59 10.76
CA ALA A 303 5.34 9.75 12.23
C ALA A 303 5.04 8.49 13.07
N ASP A 304 5.02 7.30 12.47
CA ASP A 304 4.79 6.03 13.16
C ASP A 304 6.11 5.25 13.25
N ALA A 305 6.54 4.91 14.46
CA ALA A 305 7.69 4.05 14.72
C ALA A 305 7.70 2.76 13.87
N ASN A 306 8.77 2.56 13.10
CA ASN A 306 9.01 1.39 12.27
C ASN A 306 10.26 0.61 12.67
N THR A 307 10.33 -0.65 12.27
CA THR A 307 11.51 -1.51 12.31
C THR A 307 11.86 -1.87 10.88
N LEU A 308 12.99 -1.35 10.40
CA LEU A 308 13.48 -1.59 9.05
C LEU A 308 14.56 -2.67 9.09
N MET A 309 14.36 -3.79 8.40
CA MET A 309 15.31 -4.91 8.34
C MET A 309 15.82 -5.09 6.91
N GLY A 310 17.09 -4.72 6.65
CA GLY A 310 17.73 -4.83 5.33
C GLY A 310 18.01 -6.27 4.90
N LEU A 311 18.39 -7.13 5.85
CA LEU A 311 18.85 -8.50 5.63
C LEU A 311 20.19 -8.60 4.88
N ALA A 312 20.18 -8.85 3.57
CA ALA A 312 21.40 -9.04 2.79
C ALA A 312 21.29 -8.21 1.52
N GLY A 313 22.37 -7.59 1.08
CA GLY A 313 22.31 -6.67 -0.07
C GLY A 313 22.94 -5.34 0.33
N ASN A 314 23.02 -4.39 -0.58
CA ASN A 314 23.44 -3.04 -0.24
C ASN A 314 22.19 -2.16 -0.10
N ASP A 315 21.76 -1.94 1.13
CA ASP A 315 20.44 -1.39 1.43
C ASP A 315 20.49 0.09 1.79
N VAL A 316 19.37 0.77 1.55
CA VAL A 316 19.11 2.13 2.02
C VAL A 316 17.93 2.08 2.97
N LEU A 317 18.18 2.33 4.25
CA LEU A 317 17.17 2.36 5.31
C LEU A 317 16.93 3.80 5.72
N LEU A 318 15.70 4.29 5.54
CA LEU A 318 15.26 5.62 5.95
C LEU A 318 14.10 5.45 6.93
N GLY A 319 14.29 5.78 8.21
CA GLY A 319 13.20 5.76 9.18
C GLY A 319 12.07 6.69 8.72
N ASP A 320 12.45 7.89 8.28
CA ASP A 320 11.52 8.89 7.75
C ASP A 320 11.59 9.13 6.24
N GLY A 321 10.58 9.86 5.73
CA GLY A 321 10.44 10.15 4.31
C GLY A 321 11.47 11.12 3.71
N ARG A 322 12.39 11.66 4.51
CA ARG A 322 13.50 12.53 4.06
C ARG A 322 14.78 12.12 4.79
N GLY A 323 15.89 12.14 4.07
CA GLY A 323 17.19 11.84 4.66
C GLY A 323 18.32 11.98 3.65
N LEU A 324 19.48 11.41 4.00
CA LEU A 324 20.69 11.33 3.16
C LEU A 324 21.27 12.69 2.74
N TYR A 325 20.92 13.76 3.45
CA TYR A 325 21.61 15.04 3.35
C TYR A 325 23.07 14.86 3.79
N GLY A 326 23.98 15.71 3.30
CA GLY A 326 25.42 15.60 3.53
C GLY A 326 26.13 14.52 2.70
N THR A 327 25.38 13.60 2.07
CA THR A 327 25.98 12.51 1.28
C THR A 327 26.49 12.94 -0.10
N ASP A 328 27.42 12.15 -0.66
CA ASP A 328 27.90 12.34 -2.04
C ASP A 328 26.76 12.29 -3.07
N VAL A 329 25.75 11.44 -2.83
CA VAL A 329 24.59 11.30 -3.72
C VAL A 329 23.72 12.56 -3.67
N SER A 330 23.44 13.10 -2.49
CA SER A 330 22.79 14.42 -2.32
C SER A 330 23.53 15.50 -3.12
N ALA A 331 24.85 15.58 -2.92
CA ALA A 331 25.68 16.59 -3.57
C ALA A 331 25.73 16.43 -5.11
N GLN A 332 25.71 15.20 -5.63
CA GLN A 332 25.64 14.92 -7.07
C GLN A 332 24.32 15.39 -7.69
N VAL A 333 23.18 15.12 -7.04
CA VAL A 333 21.85 15.56 -7.52
C VAL A 333 21.79 17.09 -7.55
N TYR A 334 22.22 17.75 -6.48
CA TYR A 334 22.29 19.22 -6.43
C TYR A 334 23.11 19.79 -7.59
N ARG A 335 24.33 19.27 -7.81
CA ARG A 335 25.22 19.73 -8.88
C ARG A 335 24.64 19.49 -10.27
N LEU A 336 23.93 18.38 -10.47
CA LEU A 336 23.28 18.09 -11.74
C LEU A 336 22.15 19.08 -12.05
N TYR A 337 21.30 19.43 -11.07
CA TYR A 337 20.30 20.50 -11.23
C TYR A 337 20.97 21.85 -11.55
N ALA A 338 22.02 22.20 -10.80
CA ALA A 338 22.75 23.44 -11.00
C ALA A 338 23.43 23.52 -12.37
N ALA A 339 23.85 22.37 -12.93
CA ALA A 339 24.50 22.30 -14.23
C ALA A 339 23.51 22.32 -15.41
N VAL A 340 22.39 21.61 -15.29
CA VAL A 340 21.40 21.43 -16.37
C VAL A 340 20.43 22.61 -16.44
N PHE A 341 19.92 23.06 -15.29
CA PHE A 341 18.86 24.07 -15.21
C PHE A 341 19.36 25.42 -14.68
N GLY A 342 20.59 25.50 -14.18
CA GLY A 342 21.17 26.75 -13.69
C GLY A 342 20.52 27.27 -12.40
N ARG A 343 19.80 26.42 -11.68
CA ARG A 343 19.08 26.74 -10.44
C ARG A 343 19.24 25.62 -9.41
N GLU A 344 18.92 25.96 -8.16
CA GLU A 344 18.77 25.01 -7.06
C GLU A 344 17.63 24.02 -7.34
N PRO A 345 17.75 22.75 -6.91
CA PRO A 345 16.64 21.81 -6.97
C PRO A 345 15.48 22.22 -6.05
N ASP A 346 14.27 21.80 -6.39
CA ASP A 346 13.19 21.72 -5.41
C ASP A 346 13.39 20.49 -4.51
N VAL A 347 12.98 20.58 -3.25
CA VAL A 347 13.23 19.55 -2.22
C VAL A 347 12.70 18.19 -2.62
N ASN A 348 11.45 18.13 -3.11
CA ASN A 348 10.81 16.88 -3.47
C ASN A 348 11.50 16.22 -4.67
N GLY A 349 11.84 17.01 -5.70
CA GLY A 349 12.61 16.54 -6.84
C GLY A 349 13.99 16.06 -6.43
N HIS A 350 14.69 16.80 -5.56
CA HIS A 350 15.98 16.41 -5.01
C HIS A 350 15.92 15.05 -4.33
N GLN A 351 15.05 14.92 -3.32
CA GLN A 351 14.90 13.71 -2.52
C GLN A 351 14.50 12.51 -3.36
N ALA A 352 13.60 12.67 -4.34
CA ALA A 352 13.23 11.59 -5.25
C ALA A 352 14.44 11.04 -6.03
N TRP A 353 15.33 11.91 -6.53
CA TRP A 353 16.53 11.46 -7.24
C TRP A 353 17.58 10.90 -6.31
N VAL A 354 17.77 11.48 -5.13
CA VAL A 354 18.74 10.98 -4.14
C VAL A 354 18.42 9.54 -3.76
N LYS A 355 17.16 9.24 -3.41
CA LYS A 355 16.73 7.88 -3.06
C LYS A 355 16.96 6.87 -4.19
N LEU A 356 16.62 7.25 -5.43
CA LEU A 356 16.82 6.37 -6.60
C LEU A 356 18.29 6.11 -6.92
N LEU A 357 19.17 7.08 -6.63
CA LEU A 357 20.61 6.92 -6.83
C LEU A 357 21.26 6.13 -5.70
N ALA A 358 20.88 6.42 -4.45
CA ALA A 358 21.40 5.75 -3.27
C ALA A 358 21.07 4.25 -3.29
N SER A 359 19.84 3.89 -3.66
CA SER A 359 19.40 2.48 -3.79
C SER A 359 19.92 1.76 -5.04
N GLY A 360 20.68 2.43 -5.92
CA GLY A 360 21.12 1.86 -7.19
C GLY A 360 20.01 1.63 -8.23
N ALA A 361 18.74 1.93 -7.93
CA ALA A 361 17.61 1.82 -8.87
C ALA A 361 17.79 2.68 -10.14
N ARG A 362 18.60 3.73 -10.04
CA ARG A 362 19.09 4.55 -11.14
C ARG A 362 20.58 4.81 -11.00
N THR A 363 21.26 4.90 -12.15
CA THR A 363 22.61 5.48 -12.19
C THR A 363 22.55 6.98 -12.43
N LEU A 364 23.59 7.71 -12.00
CA LEU A 364 23.70 9.15 -12.24
C LEU A 364 23.64 9.49 -13.74
N GLU A 365 24.14 8.62 -14.61
CA GLU A 365 24.03 8.74 -16.07
C GLU A 365 22.59 8.62 -16.58
N GLN A 366 21.79 7.72 -16.02
CA GLN A 366 20.37 7.61 -16.36
C GLN A 366 19.59 8.85 -15.93
N VAL A 367 19.89 9.38 -14.73
CA VAL A 367 19.30 10.65 -14.25
C VAL A 367 19.69 11.80 -15.17
N ALA A 368 20.98 11.96 -15.47
CA ALA A 368 21.47 12.99 -16.41
C ALA A 368 20.85 12.86 -17.80
N THR A 369 20.63 11.64 -18.29
CA THR A 369 19.95 11.39 -19.55
C THR A 369 18.50 11.89 -19.52
N GLY A 370 17.77 11.65 -18.43
CA GLY A 370 16.43 12.20 -18.21
C GLY A 370 16.43 13.74 -18.23
N PHE A 371 17.37 14.34 -17.52
CA PHE A 371 17.51 15.80 -17.41
C PHE A 371 17.84 16.46 -18.74
N VAL A 372 18.76 15.87 -19.50
CA VAL A 372 19.11 16.33 -20.85
C VAL A 372 17.93 16.23 -21.80
N ASN A 373 17.04 15.26 -21.62
CA ASN A 373 15.84 15.13 -22.45
C ASN A 373 14.68 16.03 -21.99
N ALA A 374 14.79 16.71 -20.85
CA ALA A 374 13.76 17.59 -20.34
C ALA A 374 13.52 18.79 -21.29
N PRO A 375 12.26 19.26 -21.44
CA PRO A 375 11.93 20.38 -22.32
C PRO A 375 12.75 21.66 -22.05
N GLU A 376 13.05 21.94 -20.78
CA GLU A 376 13.85 23.10 -20.37
C GLU A 376 15.29 23.02 -20.89
N PHE A 377 15.93 21.85 -20.77
CA PHE A 377 17.26 21.64 -21.32
C PHE A 377 17.26 21.70 -22.85
N GLN A 378 16.27 21.07 -23.49
CA GLN A 378 16.15 21.08 -24.95
C GLN A 378 15.90 22.48 -25.52
N ALA A 379 15.18 23.34 -24.80
CA ALA A 379 14.97 24.72 -25.19
C ALA A 379 16.29 25.53 -25.21
N THR A 380 17.20 25.24 -24.27
CA THR A 380 18.50 25.92 -24.18
C THR A 380 19.56 25.30 -25.09
N TYR A 381 19.66 23.98 -25.12
CA TYR A 381 20.79 23.25 -25.70
C TYR A 381 20.40 22.38 -26.90
N GLY A 382 19.13 22.06 -27.11
CA GLY A 382 18.69 21.04 -28.06
C GLY A 382 19.14 21.31 -29.51
N ALA A 383 18.95 22.54 -29.99
CA ALA A 383 19.26 22.95 -31.36
C ALA A 383 20.74 23.28 -31.61
N THR A 384 21.59 23.21 -30.59
CA THR A 384 23.03 23.54 -30.70
C THR A 384 23.79 22.46 -31.48
N THR A 385 24.87 22.84 -32.18
CA THR A 385 25.90 21.90 -32.65
C THR A 385 26.75 21.39 -31.48
N ASN A 386 27.58 20.35 -31.66
CA ASN A 386 28.44 19.83 -30.58
C ASN A 386 29.40 20.89 -30.03
N THR A 387 30.01 21.71 -30.89
CA THR A 387 30.89 22.81 -30.47
C THR A 387 30.13 23.90 -29.71
N GLU A 388 28.95 24.28 -30.19
CA GLU A 388 28.09 25.28 -29.51
C GLU A 388 27.60 24.75 -28.16
N PHE A 389 27.20 23.48 -28.10
CA PHE A 389 26.76 22.80 -26.89
C PHE A 389 27.83 22.86 -25.79
N VAL A 390 29.04 22.35 -26.06
CA VAL A 390 30.13 22.32 -25.07
C VAL A 390 30.52 23.74 -24.66
N THR A 391 30.58 24.67 -25.61
CA THR A 391 30.93 26.07 -25.31
C THR A 391 29.90 26.73 -24.40
N LEU A 392 28.61 26.59 -24.72
CA LEU A 392 27.52 27.17 -23.95
C LEU A 392 27.42 26.54 -22.55
N LEU A 393 27.62 25.22 -22.44
CA LEU A 393 27.58 24.51 -21.17
C LEU A 393 28.70 24.99 -20.22
N PHE A 394 29.93 25.16 -20.72
CA PHE A 394 31.03 25.76 -19.93
C PHE A 394 30.69 27.16 -19.43
N VAL A 395 30.11 28.00 -20.30
CA VAL A 395 29.72 29.37 -19.93
C VAL A 395 28.63 29.35 -18.85
N ASN A 396 27.59 28.54 -19.01
CA ASN A 396 26.47 28.50 -18.07
C ASN A 396 26.86 27.88 -16.72
N VAL A 397 27.63 26.80 -16.73
CA VAL A 397 27.95 26.01 -15.53
C VAL A 397 29.16 26.59 -14.79
N LEU A 398 30.23 26.92 -15.52
CA LEU A 398 31.49 27.38 -14.93
C LEU A 398 31.64 28.91 -14.99
N GLY A 399 30.89 29.61 -15.84
CA GLY A 399 30.97 31.08 -15.96
C GLY A 399 32.11 31.56 -16.88
N ARG A 400 32.69 30.66 -17.68
CA ARG A 400 33.81 30.95 -18.58
C ARG A 400 33.77 30.05 -19.82
N PRO A 401 34.36 30.46 -20.97
CA PRO A 401 34.50 29.58 -22.11
C PRO A 401 35.49 28.41 -21.84
N PRO A 402 35.37 27.29 -22.58
CA PRO A 402 36.31 26.18 -22.48
C PRO A 402 37.68 26.56 -23.05
N GLN A 403 38.73 25.93 -22.51
CA GLN A 403 40.06 26.00 -23.13
C GLN A 403 40.09 25.17 -24.42
N ALA A 404 40.91 25.57 -25.40
CA ALA A 404 40.91 24.94 -26.73
C ALA A 404 41.12 23.41 -26.70
N ALA A 405 42.03 22.92 -25.84
CA ALA A 405 42.28 21.49 -25.71
C ALA A 405 41.07 20.73 -25.14
N GLY A 406 40.43 21.27 -24.09
CA GLY A 406 39.24 20.67 -23.48
C GLY A 406 38.03 20.68 -24.41
N LEU A 407 37.83 21.78 -25.15
CA LEU A 407 36.79 21.87 -26.18
C LEU A 407 37.00 20.82 -27.27
N ASN A 408 38.20 20.75 -27.84
CA ASN A 408 38.50 19.80 -28.91
C ASN A 408 38.33 18.33 -28.46
N GLY A 409 38.71 18.02 -27.22
CA GLY A 409 38.55 16.68 -26.65
C GLY A 409 37.07 16.28 -26.51
N LEU A 410 36.26 17.11 -25.85
CA LEU A 410 34.84 16.82 -25.63
C LEU A 410 34.04 16.79 -26.94
N VAL A 411 34.31 17.70 -27.87
CA VAL A 411 33.66 17.70 -29.19
C VAL A 411 34.06 16.45 -29.98
N GLY A 412 35.33 16.06 -29.97
CA GLY A 412 35.78 14.83 -30.63
C GLY A 412 35.14 13.56 -30.06
N ASN A 413 34.91 13.52 -28.74
CA ASN A 413 34.21 12.41 -28.09
C ASN A 413 32.71 12.38 -28.48
N LEU A 414 32.03 13.53 -28.48
CA LEU A 414 30.64 13.65 -28.94
C LEU A 414 30.49 13.20 -30.40
N ASP A 415 31.40 13.64 -31.27
CA ASP A 415 31.43 13.25 -32.68
C ASP A 415 31.70 11.73 -32.86
N SER A 416 32.31 11.09 -31.86
CA SER A 416 32.62 9.65 -31.83
C SER A 416 31.59 8.80 -31.09
N GLY A 417 30.48 9.39 -30.61
CA GLY A 417 29.35 8.67 -30.03
C GLY A 417 29.13 8.82 -28.52
N MET A 418 29.95 9.61 -27.82
CA MET A 418 29.63 10.05 -26.45
C MET A 418 28.31 10.84 -26.46
N SER A 419 27.47 10.62 -25.47
CA SER A 419 26.20 11.31 -25.30
C SER A 419 26.39 12.72 -24.72
N ARG A 420 25.39 13.58 -24.91
CA ARG A 420 25.36 14.89 -24.23
C ARG A 420 25.22 14.75 -22.72
N ALA A 421 24.58 13.68 -22.23
CA ALA A 421 24.44 13.39 -20.81
C ALA A 421 25.81 13.12 -20.16
N GLU A 422 26.66 12.33 -20.81
CA GLU A 422 28.04 12.10 -20.35
C GLU A 422 28.85 13.41 -20.29
N VAL A 423 28.71 14.30 -21.27
CA VAL A 423 29.38 15.61 -21.24
C VAL A 423 28.84 16.51 -20.12
N VAL A 424 27.53 16.49 -19.85
CA VAL A 424 26.95 17.19 -18.70
C VAL A 424 27.56 16.66 -17.42
N LEU A 425 27.64 15.34 -17.23
CA LEU A 425 28.23 14.74 -16.04
C LEU A 425 29.70 15.11 -15.86
N ILE A 426 30.50 15.06 -16.93
CA ILE A 426 31.92 15.45 -16.87
C ILE A 426 32.09 16.88 -16.34
N ILE A 427 31.19 17.80 -16.71
CA ILE A 427 31.27 19.21 -16.29
C ILE A 427 30.63 19.41 -14.91
N ALA A 428 29.47 18.80 -14.64
CA ALA A 428 28.78 18.87 -13.36
C ALA A 428 29.64 18.31 -12.21
N GLU A 429 30.34 17.20 -12.46
CA GLU A 429 31.23 16.53 -11.51
C GLU A 429 32.70 16.95 -11.67
N SER A 430 32.96 18.04 -12.39
CA SER A 430 34.31 18.59 -12.44
C SER A 430 34.69 19.22 -11.09
N ALA A 431 35.96 19.09 -10.69
CA ALA A 431 36.46 19.69 -9.44
C ALA A 431 36.21 21.21 -9.37
N GLU A 432 36.19 21.90 -10.51
CA GLU A 432 35.84 23.33 -10.57
C GLU A 432 34.37 23.59 -10.25
N HIS A 433 33.45 22.75 -10.73
CA HIS A 433 32.02 22.89 -10.41
C HIS A 433 31.71 22.48 -8.98
N GLN A 434 32.31 21.38 -8.51
CA GLN A 434 32.23 20.95 -7.11
C GLN A 434 32.68 22.08 -6.17
N ALA A 435 33.86 22.65 -6.38
CA ALA A 435 34.34 23.78 -5.58
C ALA A 435 33.46 25.03 -5.68
N LYS A 436 32.89 25.30 -6.86
CA LYS A 436 31.99 26.45 -7.07
C LYS A 436 30.65 26.28 -6.35
N ARG A 437 30.17 25.05 -6.17
CA ARG A 437 28.86 24.75 -5.58
C ARG A 437 28.90 24.29 -4.13
N ALA A 438 30.06 23.89 -3.61
CA ALA A 438 30.22 23.35 -2.26
C ALA A 438 29.45 24.14 -1.18
N GLY A 439 29.62 25.48 -1.12
CA GLY A 439 28.91 26.29 -0.13
C GLY A 439 27.39 26.29 -0.30
N ALA A 440 26.89 26.51 -1.51
CA ALA A 440 25.46 26.56 -1.77
C ALA A 440 24.76 25.19 -1.66
N GLN A 441 25.51 24.10 -1.89
CA GLN A 441 25.04 22.76 -1.64
C GLN A 441 24.96 22.48 -0.14
N ALA A 442 25.99 22.82 0.63
CA ALA A 442 25.98 22.62 2.08
C ALA A 442 24.86 23.45 2.74
N ASP A 443 24.67 24.70 2.29
CA ASP A 443 23.56 25.55 2.71
C ASP A 443 22.19 24.91 2.36
N PHE A 444 22.08 24.23 1.22
CA PHE A 444 20.85 23.53 0.82
C PHE A 444 20.56 22.33 1.69
N ASP A 445 21.56 21.49 1.97
CA ASP A 445 21.39 20.30 2.78
C ASP A 445 20.97 20.68 4.21
N VAL A 446 21.70 21.60 4.86
CA VAL A 446 21.35 22.10 6.21
C VAL A 446 19.96 22.74 6.25
N ALA A 447 19.58 23.51 5.22
CA ALA A 447 18.29 24.20 5.22
C ALA A 447 17.09 23.25 5.04
N HIS A 448 17.30 22.07 4.45
CA HIS A 448 16.23 21.15 4.10
C HIS A 448 16.24 19.85 4.90
N ASP A 449 17.29 19.63 5.69
CA ASP A 449 17.35 18.61 6.72
C ASP A 449 16.41 18.98 7.88
N PRO A 450 15.37 18.17 8.18
CA PRO A 450 14.49 18.39 9.32
C PRO A 450 15.23 18.50 10.66
N THR A 451 16.26 17.70 10.90
CA THR A 451 16.95 17.62 12.21
C THR A 451 17.63 18.94 12.56
N SER A 452 18.09 19.68 11.55
CA SER A 452 18.70 21.01 11.65
C SER A 452 17.77 22.10 12.20
N TRP A 453 16.46 21.85 12.29
CA TRP A 453 15.47 22.83 12.76
C TRP A 453 14.82 22.47 14.11
N VAL A 454 15.08 21.27 14.65
CA VAL A 454 14.43 20.76 15.87
C VAL A 454 14.71 21.67 17.05
N ASP A 455 15.97 22.03 17.23
CA ASP A 455 16.44 22.82 18.36
C ASP A 455 15.93 24.27 18.28
N ASP A 456 15.86 24.85 17.08
CA ASP A 456 15.28 26.15 16.77
C ASP A 456 13.79 26.22 17.16
N VAL A 457 13.00 25.24 16.74
CA VAL A 457 11.58 25.18 17.09
C VAL A 457 11.39 24.95 18.58
N TYR A 458 12.15 24.03 19.18
CA TYR A 458 12.12 23.78 20.62
C TYR A 458 12.41 25.07 21.42
N ARG A 459 13.43 25.83 21.01
CA ARG A 459 13.78 27.12 21.63
C ARG A 459 12.70 28.19 21.44
N LEU A 460 11.95 28.19 20.34
CA LEU A 460 10.79 29.09 20.21
C LEU A 460 9.73 28.78 21.26
N TYR A 461 9.37 27.50 21.46
CA TYR A 461 8.42 27.13 22.50
C TYR A 461 8.92 27.46 23.91
N ARG A 462 10.17 27.10 24.23
CA ARG A 462 10.77 27.39 25.54
C ARG A 462 10.91 28.89 25.80
N GLY A 463 11.42 29.65 24.83
CA GLY A 463 11.70 31.07 25.00
C GLY A 463 10.44 31.95 25.01
N ILE A 464 9.43 31.59 24.21
CA ILE A 464 8.21 32.39 24.06
C ILE A 464 7.14 31.96 25.05
N PHE A 465 6.89 30.65 25.18
CA PHE A 465 5.75 30.11 25.93
C PHE A 465 6.14 29.47 27.27
N ASP A 466 7.43 29.35 27.59
CA ASP A 466 7.94 28.72 28.81
C ASP A 466 7.41 27.29 29.01
N ARG A 467 7.29 26.55 27.89
CA ARG A 467 6.85 25.15 27.88
C ARG A 467 7.48 24.39 26.72
N GLU A 468 7.43 23.07 26.79
CA GLU A 468 7.78 22.17 25.70
C GLU A 468 6.72 22.20 24.58
N PRO A 469 7.13 21.91 23.33
CA PRO A 469 6.18 21.69 22.24
C PRO A 469 5.35 20.42 22.46
N ASP A 470 4.16 20.38 21.87
CA ASP A 470 3.49 19.11 21.58
C ASP A 470 4.08 18.50 20.29
N VAL A 471 4.00 17.18 20.13
CA VAL A 471 4.61 16.41 19.02
C VAL A 471 4.20 16.97 17.65
N GLY A 472 2.90 17.14 17.41
CA GLY A 472 2.40 17.66 16.14
C GLY A 472 2.79 19.12 15.89
N GLY A 473 2.92 19.92 16.95
CA GLY A 473 3.47 21.27 16.88
C GLY A 473 4.94 21.28 16.44
N LEU A 474 5.79 20.46 17.07
CA LEU A 474 7.21 20.37 16.72
C LEU A 474 7.39 19.93 15.26
N ASP A 475 6.82 18.78 14.89
CA ASP A 475 6.89 18.23 13.53
C ASP A 475 6.39 19.23 12.48
N GLY A 476 5.19 19.78 12.67
CA GLY A 476 4.61 20.69 11.69
C GLY A 476 5.48 21.93 11.42
N TRP A 477 6.12 22.48 12.44
CA TRP A 477 7.03 23.62 12.27
C TRP A 477 8.37 23.23 11.66
N VAL A 478 8.97 22.13 12.11
CA VAL A 478 10.22 21.60 11.55
C VAL A 478 10.05 21.28 10.07
N THR A 479 9.01 20.52 9.71
CA THR A 479 8.66 20.20 8.32
C THR A 479 8.40 21.45 7.49
N SER A 480 7.77 22.49 8.07
CA SER A 480 7.58 23.77 7.36
C SER A 480 8.91 24.47 7.07
N LEU A 481 9.84 24.49 8.02
CA LEU A 481 11.17 25.10 7.88
C LEU A 481 12.03 24.33 6.87
N ALA A 482 12.11 23.01 7.03
CA ALA A 482 12.75 22.09 6.08
C ALA A 482 12.07 22.07 4.70
N GLY A 483 10.86 22.63 4.57
CA GLY A 483 10.19 22.89 3.29
C GLY A 483 10.60 24.20 2.61
N GLY A 484 11.51 24.97 3.22
CA GLY A 484 11.99 26.27 2.72
C GLY A 484 11.26 27.48 3.30
N THR A 485 10.44 27.31 4.35
CA THR A 485 9.85 28.47 5.04
C THR A 485 10.93 29.21 5.79
N ALA A 486 11.05 30.53 5.59
CA ALA A 486 12.04 31.32 6.33
C ALA A 486 11.72 31.33 7.84
N PHE A 487 12.73 31.11 8.69
CA PHE A 487 12.58 31.08 10.14
C PHE A 487 11.84 32.29 10.72
N GLN A 488 12.15 33.50 10.24
CA GLN A 488 11.42 34.73 10.62
C GLN A 488 9.91 34.66 10.39
N THR A 489 9.46 33.93 9.36
CA THR A 489 8.04 33.74 9.07
C THR A 489 7.40 32.86 10.15
N VAL A 490 8.09 31.81 10.58
CA VAL A 490 7.64 30.95 11.69
C VAL A 490 7.60 31.76 12.99
N VAL A 491 8.64 32.54 13.31
CA VAL A 491 8.64 33.46 14.46
C VAL A 491 7.42 34.39 14.44
N ALA A 492 7.13 35.00 13.28
CA ALA A 492 5.96 35.87 13.13
C ALA A 492 4.63 35.12 13.35
N GLN A 493 4.53 33.85 12.94
CA GLN A 493 3.34 33.03 13.17
C GLN A 493 3.17 32.63 14.64
N PHE A 494 4.25 32.27 15.33
CA PHE A 494 4.25 32.08 16.79
C PHE A 494 3.78 33.36 17.50
N MET A 495 4.31 34.51 17.09
CA MET A 495 3.93 35.79 17.66
C MET A 495 2.48 36.20 17.34
N ALA A 496 1.95 35.78 16.20
CA ALA A 496 0.54 36.01 15.85
C ALA A 496 -0.43 35.08 16.61
N SER A 497 0.07 34.03 17.27
CA SER A 497 -0.77 33.06 17.97
C SER A 497 -1.57 33.70 19.13
N PRO A 498 -2.77 33.18 19.44
CA PRO A 498 -3.54 33.65 20.59
C PRO A 498 -2.77 33.55 21.92
N GLU A 499 -1.96 32.50 22.07
CA GLU A 499 -1.11 32.27 23.24
C GLU A 499 -0.11 33.43 23.42
N PHE A 500 0.64 33.77 22.35
CA PHE A 500 1.57 34.90 22.39
C PHE A 500 0.88 36.22 22.68
N GLN A 501 -0.23 36.50 21.98
CA GLN A 501 -0.94 37.77 22.12
C GLN A 501 -1.50 37.97 23.53
N SER A 502 -1.87 36.88 24.21
CA SER A 502 -2.33 36.93 25.60
C SER A 502 -1.24 37.34 26.59
N THR A 503 0.01 36.90 26.36
CA THR A 503 1.15 37.16 27.24
C THR A 503 1.87 38.47 26.88
N TYR A 504 2.11 38.71 25.59
CA TYR A 504 2.97 39.80 25.11
C TYR A 504 2.23 40.88 24.32
N GLY A 505 1.02 40.64 23.82
CA GLY A 505 0.36 41.52 22.84
C GLY A 505 0.12 42.96 23.32
N ALA A 506 -0.11 43.15 24.62
CA ALA A 506 -0.33 44.47 25.23
C ALA A 506 0.94 45.14 25.81
N THR A 507 2.11 44.49 25.70
CA THR A 507 3.36 44.96 26.32
C THR A 507 3.95 46.17 25.60
N THR A 508 4.54 47.10 26.35
CA THR A 508 5.46 48.11 25.76
C THR A 508 6.78 47.45 25.34
N ASP A 509 7.60 48.11 24.51
CA ASP A 509 8.90 47.55 24.15
C ASP A 509 9.81 47.31 25.37
N ALA A 510 9.71 48.18 26.39
CA ALA A 510 10.42 48.03 27.64
C ALA A 510 9.97 46.78 28.43
N ASP A 511 8.65 46.58 28.52
CA ASP A 511 8.09 45.40 29.18
C ASP A 511 8.43 44.13 28.41
N PHE A 512 8.37 44.18 27.07
CA PHE A 512 8.69 43.08 26.17
C PHE A 512 10.14 42.62 26.32
N ILE A 513 11.11 43.55 26.28
CA ILE A 513 12.53 43.24 26.52
C ILE A 513 12.71 42.59 27.89
N THR A 514 12.08 43.13 28.93
CA THR A 514 12.23 42.62 30.30
C THR A 514 11.70 41.19 30.42
N LEU A 515 10.54 40.91 29.83
CA LEU A 515 9.96 39.56 29.81
C LEU A 515 10.82 38.58 29.02
N LEU A 516 11.36 38.96 27.87
CA LEU A 516 12.28 38.09 27.11
C LEU A 516 13.53 37.72 27.91
N TYR A 517 14.14 38.69 28.61
CA TYR A 517 15.26 38.39 29.50
C TYR A 517 14.88 37.42 30.63
N GLN A 518 13.67 37.55 31.18
CA GLN A 518 13.20 36.65 32.23
C GLN A 518 12.95 35.24 31.71
N ASN A 519 12.26 35.09 30.58
CA ASN A 519 11.84 33.79 30.06
C ASN A 519 13.00 33.05 29.37
N VAL A 520 13.84 33.77 28.62
CA VAL A 520 14.95 33.17 27.87
C VAL A 520 16.20 33.02 28.74
N LEU A 521 16.52 34.03 29.57
CA LEU A 521 17.79 34.05 30.30
C LEU A 521 17.62 33.89 31.82
N GLY A 522 16.39 33.73 32.31
CA GLY A 522 16.11 33.54 33.74
C GLY A 522 16.49 34.74 34.63
N ARG A 523 16.72 35.93 34.04
CA ARG A 523 17.28 37.09 34.76
C ARG A 523 16.68 38.40 34.29
N SER A 524 16.86 39.46 35.08
CA SER A 524 16.56 40.81 34.62
C SER A 524 17.66 41.34 33.70
N PRO A 525 17.33 42.21 32.73
CA PRO A 525 18.35 42.82 31.88
C PRO A 525 19.27 43.73 32.70
N ASP A 526 20.55 43.73 32.38
CA ASP A 526 21.44 44.79 32.85
C ASP A 526 21.18 46.11 32.10
N ALA A 527 21.65 47.22 32.66
CA ALA A 527 21.39 48.55 32.11
C ALA A 527 21.92 48.76 30.68
N GLY A 528 23.04 48.10 30.32
CA GLY A 528 23.63 48.19 29.00
C GLY A 528 22.83 47.39 27.97
N GLY A 529 22.52 46.13 28.29
CA GLY A 529 21.72 45.25 27.45
C GLY A 529 20.32 45.81 27.19
N PHE A 530 19.64 46.30 28.23
CA PHE A 530 18.33 46.94 28.08
C PHE A 530 18.37 48.16 27.14
N ALA A 531 19.35 49.04 27.34
CA ALA A 531 19.49 50.26 26.54
C ALA A 531 19.82 49.95 25.07
N ALA A 532 20.65 48.94 24.81
CA ALA A 532 21.01 48.52 23.47
C ALA A 532 19.78 48.02 22.69
N TRP A 533 19.01 47.09 23.27
CA TRP A 533 17.80 46.56 22.62
C TRP A 533 16.71 47.62 22.43
N SER A 534 16.48 48.45 23.45
CA SER A 534 15.52 49.56 23.35
C SER A 534 15.88 50.52 22.21
N SER A 535 17.17 50.81 22.03
CA SER A 535 17.63 51.66 20.92
C SER A 535 17.45 51.00 19.56
N GLN A 536 17.61 49.68 19.44
CA GLN A 536 17.44 48.97 18.18
C GLN A 536 15.97 48.90 17.77
N LEU A 537 15.06 48.59 18.70
CA LEU A 537 13.60 48.65 18.46
C LEU A 537 13.16 50.06 18.05
N ALA A 538 13.60 51.09 18.78
CA ALA A 538 13.33 52.49 18.43
C ALA A 538 13.92 52.89 17.05
N GLY A 539 14.98 52.20 16.62
CA GLY A 539 15.60 52.35 15.30
C GLY A 539 14.90 51.60 14.16
N GLY A 540 13.82 50.87 14.45
CA GLY A 540 13.01 50.15 13.45
C GLY A 540 13.28 48.65 13.35
N MET A 541 14.09 48.06 14.24
CA MET A 541 14.12 46.61 14.41
C MET A 541 12.74 46.10 14.83
N THR A 542 12.29 44.98 14.25
CA THR A 542 11.00 44.39 14.62
C THR A 542 11.13 43.53 15.88
N ARG A 543 10.00 43.28 16.55
CA ARG A 543 9.99 42.40 17.73
C ARG A 543 10.28 40.95 17.37
N GLU A 544 9.94 40.52 16.16
CA GLU A 544 10.27 39.21 15.58
C GLU A 544 11.79 39.03 15.50
N THR A 545 12.52 40.02 14.95
CA THR A 545 13.98 39.99 14.94
C THR A 545 14.55 39.96 16.36
N LEU A 546 13.93 40.67 17.32
CA LEU A 546 14.39 40.62 18.71
C LEU A 546 14.21 39.23 19.31
N VAL A 547 13.05 38.58 19.12
CA VAL A 547 12.80 37.21 19.58
C VAL A 547 13.83 36.26 19.01
N GLU A 548 14.04 36.29 17.69
CA GLU A 548 15.05 35.48 17.01
C GLU A 548 16.44 35.66 17.64
N ARG A 549 16.88 36.89 17.91
CA ARG A 549 18.20 37.15 18.53
C ARG A 549 18.34 36.59 19.93
N PHE A 550 17.24 36.48 20.68
CA PHE A 550 17.24 35.91 22.03
C PHE A 550 17.26 34.39 21.99
N VAL A 551 16.37 33.78 21.20
CA VAL A 551 16.30 32.31 21.10
C VAL A 551 17.55 31.73 20.42
N GLN A 552 18.21 32.49 19.54
CA GLN A 552 19.49 32.13 18.92
C GLN A 552 20.71 32.58 19.73
N SER A 553 20.53 33.08 20.96
CA SER A 553 21.66 33.53 21.77
C SER A 553 22.50 32.32 22.25
N PRO A 554 23.85 32.40 22.25
CA PRO A 554 24.68 31.28 22.69
C PRO A 554 24.39 30.79 24.12
N GLU A 555 23.96 31.70 25.01
CA GLU A 555 23.55 31.36 26.39
C GLU A 555 22.29 30.49 26.40
N PHE A 556 21.31 30.79 25.54
CA PHE A 556 20.05 30.04 25.50
C PHE A 556 20.20 28.70 24.78
N VAL A 557 20.92 28.69 23.65
CA VAL A 557 21.24 27.45 22.91
C VAL A 557 21.86 26.42 23.84
N ALA A 558 22.95 26.79 24.53
CA ALA A 558 23.61 25.91 25.49
C ALA A 558 22.73 25.56 26.71
N GLY A 559 21.83 26.47 27.11
CA GLY A 559 20.92 26.25 28.23
C GLY A 559 19.78 25.27 27.92
N THR A 560 19.42 25.10 26.65
CA THR A 560 18.29 24.26 26.22
C THR A 560 18.68 22.92 25.62
N GLU A 561 19.95 22.71 25.29
CA GLU A 561 20.44 21.49 24.63
C GLU A 561 20.11 20.21 25.39
N GLY A 562 20.47 20.13 26.68
CA GLY A 562 20.17 18.96 27.50
C GLY A 562 18.66 18.73 27.73
N ASP A 563 17.88 19.81 27.80
CA ASP A 563 16.42 19.74 27.93
C ASP A 563 15.77 19.22 26.65
N LEU A 564 16.28 19.61 25.48
CA LEU A 564 15.83 19.09 24.18
C LEU A 564 16.11 17.59 24.06
N ILE A 565 17.33 17.16 24.37
CA ILE A 565 17.69 15.73 24.30
C ILE A 565 16.79 14.90 25.23
N ALA A 566 16.54 15.39 26.44
CA ALA A 566 15.64 14.74 27.39
C ALA A 566 14.19 14.71 26.91
N PHE A 567 13.73 15.78 26.26
CA PHE A 567 12.41 15.86 25.65
C PHE A 567 12.26 14.83 24.52
N MET A 568 13.18 14.82 23.54
CA MET A 568 13.14 13.91 22.38
C MET A 568 13.14 12.44 22.84
N ARG A 569 14.07 12.05 23.71
CA ARG A 569 14.10 10.69 24.30
C ARG A 569 12.87 10.36 25.14
N GLY A 570 12.24 11.37 25.73
CA GLY A 570 11.03 11.22 26.53
C GLY A 570 9.79 10.88 25.70
N LEU A 571 9.82 11.11 24.39
CA LEU A 571 8.75 10.74 23.46
C LEU A 571 8.70 9.21 23.19
N GLY A 572 9.82 8.53 23.40
CA GLY A 572 9.99 7.10 23.09
C GLY A 572 11.03 6.90 21.99
N ALA A 573 11.39 5.64 21.74
CA ALA A 573 12.11 5.29 20.52
C ALA A 573 11.12 5.36 19.35
N ASP A 574 11.59 5.86 18.21
CA ASP A 574 10.84 5.92 16.97
C ASP A 574 11.24 4.77 16.06
N ASP A 575 12.21 4.96 15.16
CA ASP A 575 12.58 3.90 14.24
C ASP A 575 13.69 2.99 14.76
N VAL A 576 13.66 1.74 14.33
CA VAL A 576 14.70 0.72 14.57
C VAL A 576 15.27 0.28 13.24
N LEU A 577 16.50 0.68 12.94
CA LEU A 577 17.17 0.38 11.69
C LEU A 577 18.17 -0.78 11.88
N ARG A 578 17.89 -1.90 11.21
CA ARG A 578 18.70 -3.13 11.20
C ARG A 578 19.23 -3.39 9.79
N PRO A 579 20.45 -2.94 9.47
CA PRO A 579 20.99 -3.09 8.12
C PRO A 579 21.46 -4.52 7.83
N ASP A 580 21.77 -5.32 8.84
CA ASP A 580 22.30 -6.68 8.69
C ASP A 580 23.54 -6.75 7.75
N ALA A 581 23.59 -7.59 6.71
CA ALA A 581 24.80 -7.85 5.92
C ALA A 581 24.80 -7.07 4.59
N GLY A 582 25.88 -6.37 4.24
CA GLY A 582 25.82 -5.41 3.14
C GLY A 582 26.72 -4.20 3.28
N ASP A 583 26.84 -3.43 2.19
CA ASP A 583 27.28 -2.04 2.27
C ASP A 583 26.05 -1.12 2.30
N ASP A 584 25.62 -0.70 3.50
CA ASP A 584 24.32 -0.08 3.73
C ASP A 584 24.41 1.39 4.12
N LEU A 585 23.35 2.14 3.81
CA LEU A 585 23.17 3.54 4.12
C LEU A 585 21.94 3.72 5.01
N LEU A 586 22.11 4.38 6.15
CA LEU A 586 21.10 4.50 7.19
C LEU A 586 20.82 5.97 7.50
N SER A 587 19.55 6.35 7.47
CA SER A 587 19.05 7.65 7.91
C SER A 587 17.92 7.43 8.93
N GLY A 588 18.09 7.83 10.19
CA GLY A 588 17.08 7.74 11.25
C GLY A 588 15.87 8.61 10.93
N GLY A 589 16.04 9.94 10.94
CA GLY A 589 14.94 10.86 10.71
C GLY A 589 14.84 11.91 11.80
N LEU A 590 13.63 12.34 12.10
CA LEU A 590 13.41 13.47 13.01
C LEU A 590 13.52 13.09 14.49
N TRP A 591 13.13 11.87 14.83
CA TRP A 591 12.83 11.46 16.19
C TRP A 591 13.97 10.64 16.80
N ALA A 592 13.72 9.92 17.90
CA ALA A 592 14.77 9.20 18.60
C ALA A 592 14.91 7.78 18.05
N ASP A 593 15.87 7.60 17.16
CA ASP A 593 16.02 6.38 16.39
C ASP A 593 17.03 5.41 17.03
N THR A 594 16.97 4.15 16.62
CA THR A 594 17.82 3.08 17.11
C THR A 594 18.53 2.39 15.94
N PHE A 595 19.84 2.61 15.85
CA PHE A 595 20.70 1.92 14.88
C PHE A 595 21.24 0.63 15.49
N VAL A 596 20.87 -0.52 14.93
CA VAL A 596 21.19 -1.83 15.51
C VAL A 596 22.30 -2.50 14.71
N PHE A 597 23.39 -2.87 15.37
CA PHE A 597 24.52 -3.56 14.76
C PHE A 597 24.81 -4.88 15.46
N ALA A 598 25.12 -5.92 14.68
CA ALA A 598 25.43 -7.25 15.19
C ALA A 598 26.62 -7.88 14.45
N PRO A 599 27.36 -8.83 15.08
CA PRO A 599 28.50 -9.51 14.47
C PRO A 599 28.20 -10.28 13.17
N SER A 600 26.93 -10.56 12.88
CA SER A 600 26.50 -11.23 11.64
C SER A 600 26.30 -10.26 10.47
N GLY A 601 26.35 -8.95 10.71
CA GLY A 601 26.10 -7.91 9.72
C GLY A 601 27.36 -7.48 8.96
N ASP A 602 28.04 -8.43 8.32
CA ASP A 602 29.28 -8.19 7.55
C ASP A 602 29.10 -7.03 6.55
N GLY A 603 30.13 -6.19 6.37
CA GLY A 603 30.15 -5.09 5.38
C GLY A 603 30.19 -3.69 6.00
N MET A 604 30.13 -2.66 5.15
CA MET A 604 30.25 -1.26 5.54
C MET A 604 28.89 -0.59 5.75
N LYS A 605 28.61 -0.10 6.95
CA LYS A 605 27.42 0.70 7.25
C LYS A 605 27.78 2.17 7.30
N THR A 606 26.94 3.03 6.75
CA THR A 606 27.09 4.48 6.85
C THR A 606 25.83 5.06 7.45
N VAL A 607 25.94 5.63 8.66
CA VAL A 607 24.87 6.38 9.32
C VAL A 607 25.04 7.85 8.99
N THR A 608 24.01 8.50 8.45
CA THR A 608 24.10 9.86 7.91
C THR A 608 23.60 10.97 8.82
N ASP A 609 22.82 10.62 9.84
CA ASP A 609 22.05 11.53 10.70
C ASP A 609 21.96 10.95 12.13
N LEU A 610 23.11 10.81 12.79
CA LEU A 610 23.12 10.40 14.19
C LEU A 610 22.95 11.63 15.09
N GLU A 611 21.76 11.80 15.66
CA GLU A 611 21.47 12.88 16.58
C GLU A 611 21.71 12.52 18.05
N PRO A 612 21.99 13.50 18.94
CA PRO A 612 22.27 13.24 20.35
C PRO A 612 21.14 12.52 21.13
N TRP A 613 19.92 12.48 20.59
CA TRP A 613 18.79 11.76 21.19
C TRP A 613 18.66 10.32 20.74
N ASP A 614 19.34 9.91 19.66
CA ASP A 614 19.33 8.55 19.15
C ASP A 614 20.07 7.58 20.07
N SER A 615 19.96 6.31 19.69
CA SER A 615 20.65 5.20 20.32
C SER A 615 21.30 4.26 19.30
N ILE A 616 22.38 3.64 19.75
CA ILE A 616 23.14 2.63 19.00
C ILE A 616 23.08 1.34 19.80
N ASP A 617 22.44 0.33 19.24
CA ASP A 617 22.35 -1.00 19.85
C ASP A 617 23.50 -1.89 19.36
N MET A 618 24.41 -2.22 20.28
CA MET A 618 25.53 -3.14 20.08
C MET A 618 25.39 -4.41 20.94
N THR A 619 24.20 -4.68 21.48
CA THR A 619 23.96 -5.85 22.35
C THR A 619 24.28 -7.18 21.65
N GLY A 620 24.18 -7.21 20.32
CA GLY A 620 24.55 -8.36 19.49
C GLY A 620 26.03 -8.78 19.59
N PHE A 621 26.93 -7.86 19.95
CA PHE A 621 28.37 -8.14 20.10
C PHE A 621 28.73 -8.78 21.45
N GLY A 622 27.88 -8.62 22.47
CA GLY A 622 28.09 -9.21 23.79
C GLY A 622 29.26 -8.59 24.58
N TYR A 623 29.51 -7.30 24.40
CA TYR A 623 30.49 -6.54 25.19
C TYR A 623 30.13 -6.51 26.68
N ALA A 624 31.13 -6.47 27.55
CA ALA A 624 30.91 -6.49 29.01
C ALA A 624 30.39 -5.15 29.56
N ASP A 625 30.78 -4.05 28.92
CA ASP A 625 30.33 -2.69 29.22
C ASP A 625 30.52 -1.77 28.00
N VAL A 626 29.93 -0.57 28.06
CA VAL A 626 30.00 0.44 26.98
C VAL A 626 31.43 0.85 26.67
N GLY A 627 32.34 0.78 27.65
CA GLY A 627 33.75 1.13 27.46
C GLY A 627 34.48 0.16 26.53
N GLU A 628 34.07 -1.12 26.54
CA GLU A 628 34.57 -2.11 25.58
C GLU A 628 34.09 -1.82 24.16
N ALA A 629 32.79 -1.53 23.97
CA ALA A 629 32.25 -1.12 22.66
C ALA A 629 32.93 0.16 22.12
N MET A 630 33.07 1.19 22.96
CA MET A 630 33.72 2.46 22.61
C MET A 630 35.20 2.28 22.22
N ALA A 631 35.87 1.23 22.70
CA ALA A 631 37.27 0.96 22.35
C ALA A 631 37.45 0.55 20.88
N HIS A 632 36.37 0.16 20.19
CA HIS A 632 36.34 -0.15 18.76
C HIS A 632 36.08 1.10 17.89
N MET A 633 35.78 2.25 18.50
CA MET A 633 35.55 3.51 17.79
C MET A 633 36.83 4.33 17.64
N ARG A 634 37.03 4.94 16.47
CA ARG A 634 38.15 5.85 16.19
C ARG A 634 37.72 6.96 15.22
N ALA A 635 38.40 8.11 15.29
CA ALA A 635 38.26 9.13 14.28
C ALA A 635 39.00 8.75 12.98
N GLU A 636 38.35 8.93 11.83
CA GLU A 636 38.89 8.67 10.49
C GLU A 636 38.30 9.68 9.50
N ASP A 637 39.16 10.45 8.80
CA ASP A 637 38.78 11.44 7.77
C ASP A 637 37.75 12.53 8.16
N GLY A 638 37.48 12.71 9.45
CA GLY A 638 36.50 13.69 9.96
C GLY A 638 35.30 13.02 10.62
N ASP A 639 35.13 11.72 10.40
CA ASP A 639 34.03 10.90 10.90
C ASP A 639 34.47 10.02 12.07
N THR A 640 33.49 9.42 12.76
CA THR A 640 33.76 8.34 13.71
C THR A 640 33.50 6.99 13.04
N VAL A 641 34.46 6.07 13.17
CA VAL A 641 34.38 4.72 12.61
C VAL A 641 34.45 3.69 13.73
N PHE A 642 33.44 2.84 13.81
CA PHE A 642 33.44 1.61 14.60
C PHE A 642 33.88 0.43 13.72
N GLU A 643 34.79 -0.41 14.22
CA GLU A 643 35.18 -1.66 13.56
C GLU A 643 35.35 -2.82 14.55
N ASP A 644 34.60 -3.89 14.34
CA ASP A 644 34.82 -5.19 14.99
C ASP A 644 34.55 -6.34 14.01
N GLY A 645 35.55 -7.21 13.85
CA GLY A 645 35.49 -8.32 12.91
C GLY A 645 35.32 -7.85 11.46
N ALA A 646 34.20 -8.21 10.85
CA ALA A 646 33.83 -7.86 9.47
C ALA A 646 32.80 -6.72 9.39
N VAL A 647 32.35 -6.20 10.54
CA VAL A 647 31.43 -5.07 10.62
C VAL A 647 32.23 -3.78 10.71
N ARG A 648 31.96 -2.84 9.80
CA ARG A 648 32.52 -1.49 9.82
C ARG A 648 31.37 -0.49 9.75
N VAL A 649 31.23 0.39 10.73
CA VAL A 649 30.20 1.44 10.75
C VAL A 649 30.87 2.80 10.72
N VAL A 650 30.48 3.65 9.78
CA VAL A 650 30.87 5.06 9.69
C VAL A 650 29.69 5.90 10.17
N PHE A 651 29.91 6.73 11.18
CA PHE A 651 28.99 7.76 11.61
C PHE A 651 29.44 9.07 10.98
N LEU A 652 28.77 9.46 9.89
CA LEU A 652 29.13 10.61 9.06
C LEU A 652 28.96 11.90 9.86
N ASP A 653 30.01 12.72 9.94
CA ASP A 653 30.05 14.00 10.65
C ASP A 653 29.53 13.94 12.11
N ALA A 654 29.55 12.75 12.74
CA ALA A 654 28.99 12.51 14.07
C ALA A 654 29.98 11.80 15.01
N GLU A 655 29.88 12.11 16.30
CA GLU A 655 30.68 11.51 17.37
C GLU A 655 29.76 10.80 18.39
N PRO A 656 29.60 9.46 18.30
CA PRO A 656 28.83 8.69 19.27
C PRO A 656 29.29 8.89 20.71
N GLU A 657 28.35 9.19 21.61
CA GLU A 657 28.60 9.29 23.04
C GLU A 657 28.28 7.98 23.76
N ALA A 658 28.96 7.74 24.89
CA ALA A 658 28.71 6.55 25.71
C ALA A 658 27.25 6.44 26.23
N ALA A 659 26.51 7.55 26.30
CA ALA A 659 25.11 7.55 26.70
C ALA A 659 24.15 7.02 25.60
N MET A 660 24.62 6.95 24.36
CA MET A 660 23.84 6.49 23.20
C MET A 660 23.95 4.98 23.00
N ILE A 661 24.98 4.35 23.57
CA ILE A 661 25.33 2.95 23.28
C ILE A 661 24.68 1.99 24.28
N ASN A 662 23.97 1.01 23.75
CA ASN A 662 23.43 -0.13 24.47
C ASN A 662 24.31 -1.36 24.21
N VAL A 663 24.72 -2.10 25.25
CA VAL A 663 25.52 -3.34 25.18
C VAL A 663 24.97 -4.46 26.04
#